data_AF-A0A523TWS4-F1
#
_entry.id   AF-A0A523TWS4-F1
#
_cell.length_a   1.000
_cell.length_b   1.000
_cell.length_c   1.000
_cell.angle_alpha   90.00
_cell.angle_beta   90.00
_cell.angle_gamma   90.00
#
_symmetry.space_group_name_H-M   'P 1'
#
loop_
_entity.id
_entity.type
_entity.pdbx_description
1 polymer ?
#
loop_
_entity_poly.entity_id
_entity_poly.type
_entity_poly.pdbx_seq_one_letter_code
_entity_poly.pdbx_strand_id
1 'polypeptide(L)'
;MKMRVVVALILFFSVMPLHGIKIGSDTAVSSENFVIFPADDTDNEIKGFAWMDKGFSLPDATTTCTFASFFPARGPIQLNCGTLWLERDFLMNNVTTFTCMGNVRATVQQSLALASGASILGCLEPNLHTFENVNLVINSNVKVHSYIQFFGDNIINGGGHLVDLDDTGSFIIAPNSSLTLADMTLSNFCDGNVICSDNSSQLILDDVDWKQKDVYRFEQGNILFKGNVSILGTSTFIYDSPYTSTIDSYAQLRIGDDVWIELGKNKDNLQEPLYFTDNTSKLFLDGCHLVITDSGIQFTKGQIKIADDVSIDLVGTVTQTGLILGDGTAANDVDLILLSGATITHNSGYLVYNNASASRFQSLSRSSKFLRNENSKLAVHQSLTANNLINEAVSAAVAPAEIAPGKVITYIDSIVRFPTLDVEVNAQQANAFSYLLSGNNSLFITKGEFPLYLVVSGTNNTLRGNGSIAGAITLSDSASGLTWDMNGSIMNSVALNNGTLTLAHDMDLIDAGSITGPGTVNLGTSNLWYKKMLSGTTTPLQWQGSMNSHINLCCNTSLASTWTFQGTVTINGQGNEFALSSDAALVVDEGSRLVLKDITITGIKENNIRCLYDDASIKMEDAALILDGDYTFTTGSLLFHLDTCISGTNSFTYDSAYTSTICKK
;
A
#
# COMPACT_ATOMS: atom_id res chain seq x y z
N MET A 1 -105.72 23.17 -34.88
CA MET A 1 -104.45 22.94 -35.60
C MET A 1 -103.33 23.05 -34.57
N LYS A 2 -102.47 22.03 -34.49
CA LYS A 2 -101.70 21.59 -33.31
C LYS A 2 -100.56 22.54 -32.91
N MET A 3 -100.52 22.90 -31.63
CA MET A 3 -99.39 23.53 -30.92
C MET A 3 -98.50 22.41 -30.34
N ARG A 4 -97.20 22.44 -30.62
CA ARG A 4 -96.21 21.48 -30.10
C ARG A 4 -95.78 21.90 -28.69
N VAL A 5 -96.01 21.03 -27.71
CA VAL A 5 -95.46 21.12 -26.35
C VAL A 5 -94.26 20.19 -26.28
N VAL A 6 -93.10 20.75 -25.96
CA VAL A 6 -91.87 20.03 -25.62
C VAL A 6 -91.91 19.74 -24.12
N VAL A 7 -91.86 18.46 -23.75
CA VAL A 7 -91.69 18.02 -22.36
C VAL A 7 -90.23 17.65 -22.17
N ALA A 8 -89.51 18.42 -21.37
CA ALA A 8 -88.17 18.07 -20.87
C ALA A 8 -88.33 17.29 -19.57
N LEU A 9 -87.89 16.03 -19.56
CA LEU A 9 -87.87 15.15 -18.40
C LEU A 9 -86.51 15.29 -17.70
N ILE A 10 -86.47 15.95 -16.54
CA ILE A 10 -85.26 16.06 -15.70
C ILE A 10 -85.25 14.84 -14.76
N LEU A 11 -84.33 13.91 -15.01
CA LEU A 11 -84.01 12.77 -14.15
C LEU A 11 -82.97 13.22 -13.10
N PHE A 12 -83.38 13.34 -11.85
CA PHE A 12 -82.48 13.39 -10.71
C PHE A 12 -81.96 11.97 -10.43
N PHE A 13 -80.75 11.65 -10.91
CA PHE A 13 -79.98 10.53 -10.35
C PHE A 13 -79.30 11.02 -9.08
N SER A 14 -79.79 10.59 -7.92
CA SER A 14 -79.06 10.69 -6.65
C SER A 14 -77.85 9.77 -6.74
N VAL A 15 -76.66 10.35 -6.84
CA VAL A 15 -75.39 9.63 -6.71
C VAL A 15 -75.31 9.16 -5.26
N MET A 16 -75.49 7.86 -5.00
CA MET A 16 -75.14 7.30 -3.70
C MET A 16 -73.61 7.37 -3.59
N PRO A 17 -73.04 7.87 -2.48
CA PRO A 17 -71.62 7.68 -2.21
C PRO A 17 -71.36 6.17 -2.12
N LEU A 18 -70.59 5.62 -3.07
CA LEU A 18 -69.96 4.32 -2.87
C LEU A 18 -69.07 4.47 -1.64
N HIS A 19 -69.31 3.61 -0.64
CA HIS A 19 -68.43 3.44 0.48
C HIS A 19 -67.71 2.12 0.29
N GLY A 20 -66.43 2.11 0.62
CA GLY A 20 -65.52 0.98 0.60
C GLY A 20 -66.10 -0.26 1.25
N ILE A 21 -65.82 -1.40 0.62
CA ILE A 21 -66.18 -2.68 1.21
C ILE A 21 -65.28 -2.94 2.41
N LYS A 22 -65.92 -3.15 3.56
CA LYS A 22 -65.26 -3.59 4.81
C LYS A 22 -65.50 -5.09 5.01
N ILE A 23 -64.44 -5.87 5.01
CA ILE A 23 -64.46 -7.33 5.15
C ILE A 23 -64.06 -7.73 6.58
N GLY A 24 -64.86 -8.62 7.17
CA GLY A 24 -64.68 -9.16 8.52
C GLY A 24 -65.12 -8.24 9.66
N SER A 25 -64.54 -8.43 10.84
CA SER A 25 -64.94 -7.76 12.09
C SER A 25 -63.74 -7.47 12.99
N ASP A 26 -63.87 -6.49 13.88
CA ASP A 26 -62.89 -6.17 14.94
C ASP A 26 -63.25 -6.85 16.28
N THR A 27 -64.27 -7.72 16.28
CA THR A 27 -64.75 -8.40 17.48
C THR A 27 -64.98 -9.90 17.31
N ALA A 28 -65.02 -10.42 16.08
CA ALA A 28 -65.29 -11.81 15.79
C ALA A 28 -64.49 -12.31 14.58
N VAL A 29 -63.94 -13.53 14.69
CA VAL A 29 -63.19 -14.17 13.60
C VAL A 29 -64.12 -14.63 12.49
N SER A 30 -63.82 -14.25 11.26
CA SER A 30 -64.48 -14.74 10.05
C SER A 30 -63.45 -15.29 9.07
N SER A 31 -63.78 -16.39 8.40
CA SER A 31 -63.00 -16.90 7.28
C SER A 31 -63.68 -16.44 5.99
N GLU A 32 -62.94 -15.74 5.15
CA GLU A 32 -63.48 -15.06 3.99
C GLU A 32 -63.21 -15.88 2.71
N ASN A 33 -64.17 -15.87 1.80
CA ASN A 33 -63.96 -16.35 0.43
C ASN A 33 -63.01 -15.41 -0.32
N PHE A 34 -62.63 -15.76 -1.55
CA PHE A 34 -61.85 -14.85 -2.39
C PHE A 34 -62.61 -13.55 -2.61
N VAL A 35 -62.05 -12.43 -2.18
CA VAL A 35 -62.68 -11.10 -2.26
C VAL A 35 -62.10 -10.33 -3.45
N ILE A 36 -62.98 -9.76 -4.27
CA ILE A 36 -62.60 -8.75 -5.26
C ILE A 36 -63.12 -7.42 -4.73
N PHE A 37 -62.20 -6.52 -4.37
CA PHE A 37 -62.57 -5.18 -3.95
C PHE A 37 -63.05 -4.36 -5.15
N PRO A 38 -64.08 -3.52 -5.01
CA PRO A 38 -64.61 -2.74 -6.12
C PRO A 38 -63.59 -1.69 -6.59
N ALA A 39 -63.54 -1.52 -7.91
CA ALA A 39 -62.80 -0.46 -8.57
C ALA A 39 -63.26 0.92 -8.10
N ASP A 40 -62.37 1.92 -8.16
CA ASP A 40 -62.62 3.33 -7.85
C ASP A 40 -63.04 3.64 -6.39
N ASP A 41 -62.96 2.66 -5.49
CA ASP A 41 -63.26 2.85 -4.07
C ASP A 41 -61.99 3.08 -3.24
N THR A 42 -62.06 4.05 -2.32
CA THR A 42 -60.90 4.60 -1.61
C THR A 42 -60.84 4.25 -0.11
N ASP A 43 -61.86 3.57 0.42
CA ASP A 43 -61.94 3.17 1.83
C ASP A 43 -62.24 1.68 2.04
N ASN A 44 -61.80 0.81 1.11
CA ASN A 44 -61.88 -0.64 1.35
C ASN A 44 -61.02 -1.04 2.55
N GLU A 45 -61.47 -2.03 3.32
CA GLU A 45 -60.83 -2.41 4.58
C GLU A 45 -60.95 -3.91 4.84
N ILE A 46 -59.85 -4.55 5.23
CA ILE A 46 -59.78 -5.90 5.80
C ILE A 46 -59.57 -5.73 7.31
N LYS A 47 -60.60 -6.02 8.09
CA LYS A 47 -60.64 -5.78 9.54
C LYS A 47 -59.80 -6.77 10.36
N GLY A 48 -59.61 -6.45 11.64
CA GLY A 48 -58.72 -7.16 12.56
C GLY A 48 -58.87 -8.69 12.58
N PHE A 49 -60.09 -9.20 12.61
CA PHE A 49 -60.34 -10.63 12.69
C PHE A 49 -60.82 -11.27 11.37
N ALA A 50 -60.57 -10.61 10.24
CA ALA A 50 -60.86 -11.16 8.91
C ALA A 50 -59.74 -12.10 8.44
N TRP A 51 -60.01 -13.41 8.32
CA TRP A 51 -59.04 -14.37 7.82
C TRP A 51 -59.22 -14.61 6.31
N MET A 52 -58.32 -14.03 5.52
CA MET A 52 -58.27 -14.15 4.06
C MET A 52 -57.64 -15.49 3.60
N ASP A 53 -58.26 -16.63 3.95
CA ASP A 53 -57.71 -17.97 3.63
C ASP A 53 -57.76 -18.31 2.12
N LYS A 54 -58.61 -17.62 1.35
CA LYS A 54 -58.79 -17.84 -0.10
C LYS A 54 -58.22 -16.74 -0.99
N GLY A 55 -57.63 -15.70 -0.42
CA GLY A 55 -56.97 -14.61 -1.14
C GLY A 55 -57.88 -13.42 -1.43
N PHE A 56 -57.36 -12.42 -2.14
CA PHE A 56 -58.11 -11.25 -2.57
C PHE A 56 -57.48 -10.57 -3.79
N SER A 57 -58.26 -9.69 -4.42
CA SER A 57 -57.83 -8.91 -5.58
C SER A 57 -58.25 -7.44 -5.46
N LEU A 58 -57.31 -6.54 -5.79
CA LEU A 58 -57.58 -5.16 -6.17
C LEU A 58 -57.60 -5.13 -7.71
N PRO A 59 -58.69 -4.73 -8.36
CA PRO A 59 -58.87 -4.91 -9.80
C PRO A 59 -58.01 -3.98 -10.66
N ASP A 60 -57.58 -2.83 -10.14
CA ASP A 60 -56.86 -1.79 -10.89
C ASP A 60 -56.03 -0.86 -9.99
N ALA A 61 -55.37 0.11 -10.62
CA ALA A 61 -54.52 1.10 -9.98
C ALA A 61 -55.25 2.16 -9.14
N THR A 62 -56.58 2.32 -9.29
CA THR A 62 -57.37 3.30 -8.52
C THR A 62 -57.90 2.70 -7.22
N THR A 63 -57.98 1.37 -7.13
CA THR A 63 -58.46 0.67 -5.95
C THR A 63 -57.45 0.77 -4.80
N THR A 64 -57.94 1.14 -3.61
CA THR A 64 -57.15 1.09 -2.37
C THR A 64 -57.80 0.18 -1.33
N CYS A 65 -57.01 -0.44 -0.47
CA CYS A 65 -57.50 -1.30 0.62
C CYS A 65 -56.59 -1.18 1.86
N THR A 66 -57.18 -1.08 3.04
CA THR A 66 -56.47 -1.10 4.33
C THR A 66 -56.46 -2.51 4.90
N PHE A 67 -55.28 -3.04 5.24
CA PHE A 67 -55.09 -4.34 5.87
C PHE A 67 -54.80 -4.17 7.36
N ALA A 68 -55.74 -4.59 8.19
CA ALA A 68 -55.65 -4.54 9.65
C ALA A 68 -55.72 -5.94 10.30
N SER A 69 -55.76 -7.02 9.52
CA SER A 69 -55.99 -8.39 10.03
C SER A 69 -54.81 -8.95 10.84
N PHE A 70 -55.13 -9.74 11.88
CA PHE A 70 -54.17 -10.52 12.66
C PHE A 70 -53.79 -11.85 12.01
N PHE A 71 -54.49 -12.27 10.96
CA PHE A 71 -54.32 -13.58 10.36
C PHE A 71 -53.46 -13.53 9.09
N PRO A 72 -52.60 -14.53 8.86
CA PRO A 72 -51.86 -14.61 7.61
C PRO A 72 -52.79 -14.87 6.43
N ALA A 73 -52.53 -14.23 5.30
CA ALA A 73 -53.25 -14.48 4.06
C ALA A 73 -52.76 -15.76 3.36
N ARG A 74 -53.69 -16.42 2.68
CA ARG A 74 -53.47 -17.61 1.84
C ARG A 74 -54.22 -17.45 0.52
N GLY A 75 -53.86 -18.25 -0.47
CA GLY A 75 -54.47 -18.19 -1.80
C GLY A 75 -53.90 -17.04 -2.66
N PRO A 76 -54.44 -16.81 -3.86
CA PRO A 76 -53.91 -15.80 -4.78
C PRO A 76 -54.13 -14.39 -4.23
N ILE A 77 -53.10 -13.55 -4.30
CA ILE A 77 -53.18 -12.11 -4.01
C ILE A 77 -52.83 -11.35 -5.28
N GLN A 78 -53.73 -10.48 -5.71
CA GLN A 78 -53.56 -9.69 -6.93
C GLN A 78 -53.76 -8.22 -6.60
N LEU A 79 -52.73 -7.41 -6.67
CA LEU A 79 -52.88 -5.99 -6.39
C LEU A 79 -53.10 -5.18 -7.66
N ASN A 80 -52.69 -5.68 -8.84
CA ASN A 80 -52.92 -5.04 -10.15
C ASN A 80 -52.66 -3.53 -10.15
N CYS A 81 -51.52 -3.11 -9.59
CA CYS A 81 -51.12 -1.71 -9.38
C CYS A 81 -51.96 -0.88 -8.36
N GLY A 82 -53.00 -1.45 -7.75
CA GLY A 82 -53.75 -0.88 -6.64
C GLY A 82 -52.91 -0.71 -5.37
N THR A 83 -53.45 0.00 -4.38
CA THR A 83 -52.71 0.37 -3.16
C THR A 83 -53.20 -0.40 -1.93
N LEU A 84 -52.30 -1.13 -1.28
CA LEU A 84 -52.53 -1.79 0.00
C LEU A 84 -51.88 -0.99 1.14
N TRP A 85 -52.70 -0.50 2.08
CA TRP A 85 -52.25 0.19 3.28
C TRP A 85 -52.12 -0.81 4.45
N LEU A 86 -50.94 -0.93 5.03
CA LEU A 86 -50.66 -1.83 6.15
C LEU A 86 -50.83 -1.08 7.48
N GLU A 87 -51.83 -1.47 8.27
CA GLU A 87 -51.92 -1.10 9.68
C GLU A 87 -51.25 -2.14 10.60
N ARG A 88 -50.92 -3.32 10.05
CA ARG A 88 -50.25 -4.43 10.72
C ARG A 88 -49.35 -5.20 9.74
N ASP A 89 -48.50 -6.05 10.30
CA ASP A 89 -47.69 -7.00 9.51
C ASP A 89 -48.57 -7.86 8.61
N PHE A 90 -48.22 -7.90 7.33
CA PHE A 90 -48.87 -8.72 6.34
C PHE A 90 -48.06 -9.99 6.07
N LEU A 91 -48.48 -11.09 6.70
CA LEU A 91 -47.81 -12.37 6.63
C LEU A 91 -48.47 -13.29 5.59
N MET A 92 -47.67 -13.86 4.68
CA MET A 92 -48.13 -14.83 3.71
C MET A 92 -47.69 -16.24 4.06
N ASN A 93 -48.60 -17.21 3.94
CA ASN A 93 -48.28 -18.63 4.11
C ASN A 93 -47.98 -19.32 2.77
N ASN A 94 -47.36 -20.51 2.82
CA ASN A 94 -46.82 -21.33 1.70
C ASN A 94 -47.74 -21.61 0.48
N VAL A 95 -48.98 -21.13 0.43
CA VAL A 95 -49.96 -21.34 -0.66
C VAL A 95 -50.33 -20.03 -1.35
N THR A 96 -49.59 -18.95 -1.09
CA THR A 96 -49.87 -17.63 -1.65
C THR A 96 -49.01 -17.37 -2.88
N THR A 97 -49.64 -16.98 -3.99
CA THR A 97 -48.98 -16.46 -5.18
C THR A 97 -49.34 -14.99 -5.37
N PHE A 98 -48.34 -14.11 -5.42
CA PHE A 98 -48.52 -12.80 -6.04
C PHE A 98 -48.54 -13.00 -7.55
N THR A 99 -49.69 -12.78 -8.18
CA THR A 99 -49.76 -12.80 -9.65
C THR A 99 -49.46 -11.42 -10.25
N CYS A 100 -49.70 -10.36 -9.48
CA CYS A 100 -49.36 -9.00 -9.85
C CYS A 100 -49.17 -8.15 -8.58
N MET A 101 -48.01 -7.51 -8.46
CA MET A 101 -47.72 -6.57 -7.38
C MET A 101 -48.49 -5.25 -7.56
N GLY A 102 -48.50 -4.45 -6.50
CA GLY A 102 -49.11 -3.13 -6.47
C GLY A 102 -48.36 -2.23 -5.50
N ASN A 103 -48.95 -1.09 -5.17
CA ASN A 103 -48.36 -0.19 -4.19
C ASN A 103 -48.61 -0.74 -2.79
N VAL A 104 -47.60 -0.75 -1.94
CA VAL A 104 -47.71 -1.16 -0.54
C VAL A 104 -47.22 -0.03 0.34
N ARG A 105 -48.04 0.42 1.27
CA ARG A 105 -47.73 1.57 2.12
C ARG A 105 -48.01 1.26 3.56
N ALA A 106 -47.20 1.77 4.47
CA ALA A 106 -47.43 1.67 5.89
C ALA A 106 -47.21 3.04 6.56
N THR A 107 -48.04 3.36 7.55
CA THR A 107 -47.96 4.63 8.31
C THR A 107 -46.83 4.61 9.34
N VAL A 108 -46.52 3.43 9.84
CA VAL A 108 -45.33 3.08 10.62
C VAL A 108 -44.70 1.87 9.94
N GLN A 109 -43.42 1.60 10.17
CA GLN A 109 -42.76 0.47 9.53
C GLN A 109 -43.49 -0.85 9.85
N GLN A 110 -44.05 -1.50 8.83
CA GLN A 110 -44.76 -2.79 8.93
C GLN A 110 -44.11 -3.81 8.02
N SER A 111 -44.19 -5.08 8.40
CA SER A 111 -43.56 -6.17 7.65
C SER A 111 -44.48 -6.73 6.58
N LEU A 112 -43.94 -6.91 5.38
CA LEU A 112 -44.54 -7.69 4.30
C LEU A 112 -43.72 -8.97 4.13
N ALA A 113 -44.20 -10.10 4.65
CA ALA A 113 -43.46 -11.36 4.56
C ALA A 113 -43.96 -12.19 3.37
N LEU A 114 -43.10 -12.40 2.37
CA LEU A 114 -43.40 -13.24 1.22
C LEU A 114 -43.52 -14.70 1.66
N ALA A 115 -44.38 -15.46 0.98
CA ALA A 115 -44.45 -16.91 1.21
C ALA A 115 -43.18 -17.60 0.72
N SER A 116 -42.80 -18.74 1.30
CA SER A 116 -41.60 -19.50 0.90
C SER A 116 -41.67 -20.10 -0.51
N GLY A 117 -42.81 -20.00 -1.19
CA GLY A 117 -43.00 -20.39 -2.59
C GLY A 117 -42.89 -19.22 -3.57
N ALA A 118 -42.62 -18.00 -3.09
CA ALA A 118 -42.47 -16.84 -3.96
C ALA A 118 -41.19 -16.96 -4.80
N SER A 119 -41.32 -16.80 -6.11
CA SER A 119 -40.20 -16.86 -7.05
C SER A 119 -39.98 -15.56 -7.81
N ILE A 120 -40.96 -14.65 -7.78
CA ILE A 120 -40.95 -13.37 -8.47
C ILE A 120 -41.45 -12.27 -7.52
N LEU A 121 -40.72 -11.17 -7.47
CA LEU A 121 -41.14 -9.88 -6.89
C LEU A 121 -41.43 -8.93 -8.07
N GLY A 122 -42.71 -8.79 -8.41
CA GLY A 122 -43.17 -8.01 -9.55
C GLY A 122 -44.42 -8.59 -10.19
N CYS A 123 -44.68 -8.23 -11.44
CA CYS A 123 -45.73 -8.81 -12.27
C CYS A 123 -45.16 -9.23 -13.63
N LEU A 124 -45.93 -9.97 -14.44
CA LEU A 124 -45.45 -10.49 -15.74
C LEU A 124 -45.09 -9.40 -16.76
N GLU A 125 -45.68 -8.21 -16.62
CA GLU A 125 -45.39 -7.05 -17.46
C GLU A 125 -44.78 -5.97 -16.55
N PRO A 126 -43.52 -5.54 -16.75
CA PRO A 126 -42.84 -4.66 -15.82
C PRO A 126 -43.59 -3.32 -15.67
N ASN A 127 -44.08 -3.06 -14.46
CA ASN A 127 -44.74 -1.81 -14.08
C ASN A 127 -43.98 -1.13 -12.95
N LEU A 128 -44.30 0.15 -12.70
CA LEU A 128 -43.82 0.87 -11.53
C LEU A 128 -44.70 0.57 -10.32
N HIS A 129 -44.09 0.07 -9.26
CA HIS A 129 -44.72 -0.18 -7.97
C HIS A 129 -44.10 0.72 -6.90
N THR A 130 -44.88 1.12 -5.89
CA THR A 130 -44.43 2.00 -4.82
C THR A 130 -44.49 1.33 -3.46
N PHE A 131 -43.38 1.34 -2.73
CA PHE A 131 -43.26 0.87 -1.36
C PHE A 131 -42.99 2.04 -0.43
N GLU A 132 -43.78 2.20 0.64
CA GLU A 132 -43.63 3.30 1.60
C GLU A 132 -43.59 2.76 3.03
N ASN A 133 -42.45 2.93 3.71
CA ASN A 133 -42.17 2.41 5.06
C ASN A 133 -42.41 0.90 5.22
N VAL A 134 -41.98 0.08 4.26
CA VAL A 134 -42.20 -1.37 4.26
C VAL A 134 -40.93 -2.13 4.65
N ASN A 135 -41.06 -3.12 5.53
CA ASN A 135 -40.06 -4.16 5.77
C ASN A 135 -40.42 -5.44 4.99
N LEU A 136 -39.88 -5.59 3.78
CA LEU A 136 -40.08 -6.76 2.94
C LEU A 136 -39.19 -7.92 3.44
N VAL A 137 -39.81 -9.01 3.89
CA VAL A 137 -39.11 -10.23 4.28
C VAL A 137 -39.22 -11.27 3.19
N ILE A 138 -38.08 -11.66 2.63
CA ILE A 138 -37.95 -12.66 1.59
C ILE A 138 -37.69 -14.03 2.25
N ASN A 139 -38.52 -15.02 1.95
CA ASN A 139 -38.44 -16.37 2.53
C ASN A 139 -38.05 -17.46 1.50
N SER A 140 -37.57 -17.04 0.32
CA SER A 140 -37.13 -17.89 -0.78
C SER A 140 -36.31 -17.08 -1.79
N ASN A 141 -35.59 -17.75 -2.69
CA ASN A 141 -34.92 -17.03 -3.79
C ASN A 141 -35.97 -16.38 -4.71
N VAL A 142 -35.78 -15.10 -5.04
CA VAL A 142 -36.73 -14.33 -5.84
C VAL A 142 -36.05 -13.63 -7.01
N LYS A 143 -36.77 -13.51 -8.13
CA LYS A 143 -36.43 -12.64 -9.24
C LYS A 143 -37.20 -11.33 -9.15
N VAL A 144 -36.55 -10.20 -9.31
CA VAL A 144 -37.21 -8.90 -9.41
C VAL A 144 -37.47 -8.60 -10.88
N HIS A 145 -38.74 -8.52 -11.28
CA HIS A 145 -39.17 -8.35 -12.68
C HIS A 145 -40.07 -7.10 -12.84
N SER A 146 -39.70 -5.99 -12.19
CA SER A 146 -40.46 -4.74 -12.18
C SER A 146 -39.63 -3.59 -11.60
N TYR A 147 -40.12 -2.37 -11.76
CA TYR A 147 -39.55 -1.18 -11.12
C TYR A 147 -40.23 -0.96 -9.76
N ILE A 148 -39.47 -0.89 -8.68
CA ILE A 148 -40.00 -0.64 -7.34
C ILE A 148 -39.41 0.64 -6.79
N GLN A 149 -40.26 1.64 -6.56
CA GLN A 149 -39.88 2.92 -5.96
C GLN A 149 -40.15 2.91 -4.45
N PHE A 150 -39.15 3.28 -3.67
CA PHE A 150 -39.16 3.28 -2.21
C PHE A 150 -39.27 4.70 -1.65
N PHE A 151 -40.26 4.95 -0.80
CA PHE A 151 -40.47 6.19 -0.06
C PHE A 151 -40.33 5.98 1.45
N GLY A 152 -39.74 6.93 2.16
CA GLY A 152 -39.45 6.79 3.58
C GLY A 152 -38.41 5.70 3.83
N ASP A 153 -38.51 5.01 4.97
CA ASP A 153 -37.50 4.04 5.40
C ASP A 153 -37.94 2.60 5.11
N ASN A 154 -37.29 1.97 4.13
CA ASN A 154 -37.65 0.63 3.67
C ASN A 154 -36.52 -0.35 3.93
N ILE A 155 -36.89 -1.60 4.20
CA ILE A 155 -35.94 -2.71 4.39
C ILE A 155 -36.38 -3.85 3.48
N ILE A 156 -35.43 -4.44 2.76
CA ILE A 156 -35.56 -5.76 2.16
C ILE A 156 -34.61 -6.68 2.93
N ASN A 157 -35.18 -7.58 3.72
CA ASN A 157 -34.44 -8.62 4.41
C ASN A 157 -34.48 -9.90 3.56
N GLY A 158 -33.33 -10.29 3.03
CA GLY A 158 -33.17 -11.46 2.19
C GLY A 158 -33.15 -12.79 2.94
N GLY A 159 -32.86 -12.80 4.24
CA GLY A 159 -32.73 -14.04 5.03
C GLY A 159 -31.69 -15.04 4.48
N GLY A 160 -30.64 -14.54 3.84
CA GLY A 160 -29.59 -15.31 3.17
C GLY A 160 -29.97 -15.82 1.76
N HIS A 161 -31.11 -15.40 1.22
CA HIS A 161 -31.58 -15.82 -0.10
C HIS A 161 -30.98 -15.00 -1.25
N LEU A 162 -31.11 -15.56 -2.46
CA LEU A 162 -30.76 -14.89 -3.71
C LEU A 162 -31.89 -13.95 -4.13
N VAL A 163 -31.53 -12.69 -4.40
CA VAL A 163 -32.38 -11.70 -5.06
C VAL A 163 -31.76 -11.40 -6.42
N ASP A 164 -32.42 -11.88 -7.46
CA ASP A 164 -31.94 -11.81 -8.84
C ASP A 164 -32.61 -10.62 -9.55
N LEU A 165 -31.83 -9.57 -9.85
CA LEU A 165 -32.30 -8.41 -10.61
C LEU A 165 -32.19 -8.77 -12.09
N ASP A 166 -33.31 -9.18 -12.70
CA ASP A 166 -33.28 -9.45 -14.15
C ASP A 166 -33.16 -8.16 -14.96
N ASP A 167 -33.17 -8.26 -16.29
CA ASP A 167 -32.97 -7.11 -17.19
C ASP A 167 -34.07 -6.02 -17.07
N THR A 168 -35.13 -6.26 -16.28
CA THR A 168 -36.24 -5.31 -16.03
C THR A 168 -36.42 -4.95 -14.55
N GLY A 169 -35.65 -5.56 -13.65
CA GLY A 169 -35.75 -5.33 -12.21
C GLY A 169 -34.99 -4.08 -11.76
N SER A 170 -35.66 -3.11 -11.13
CA SER A 170 -34.99 -1.94 -10.56
C SER A 170 -35.55 -1.56 -9.19
N PHE A 171 -34.66 -1.09 -8.32
CA PHE A 171 -34.97 -0.41 -7.07
C PHE A 171 -34.67 1.08 -7.22
N ILE A 172 -35.68 1.91 -7.02
CA ILE A 172 -35.59 3.36 -7.15
C ILE A 172 -35.83 3.96 -5.77
N ILE A 173 -34.85 4.65 -5.21
CA ILE A 173 -34.95 5.27 -3.89
C ILE A 173 -35.39 6.71 -4.09
N ALA A 174 -36.54 7.10 -3.54
CA ALA A 174 -37.08 8.45 -3.69
C ALA A 174 -36.30 9.48 -2.85
N PRO A 175 -36.44 10.79 -3.13
CA PRO A 175 -35.84 11.84 -2.30
C PRO A 175 -36.15 11.68 -0.81
N ASN A 176 -35.18 11.97 0.04
CA ASN A 176 -35.23 11.86 1.51
C ASN A 176 -35.69 10.48 2.02
N SER A 177 -35.41 9.42 1.24
CA SER A 177 -35.81 8.05 1.56
C SER A 177 -34.58 7.15 1.66
N SER A 178 -34.73 6.04 2.37
CA SER A 178 -33.68 5.03 2.54
C SER A 178 -34.17 3.64 2.14
N LEU A 179 -33.26 2.85 1.56
CA LEU A 179 -33.47 1.44 1.28
C LEU A 179 -32.34 0.62 1.91
N THR A 180 -32.68 -0.23 2.86
CA THR A 180 -31.75 -1.22 3.41
C THR A 180 -31.92 -2.55 2.69
N LEU A 181 -30.85 -3.06 2.10
CA LEU A 181 -30.74 -4.44 1.63
C LEU A 181 -29.94 -5.21 2.68
N ALA A 182 -30.57 -6.18 3.34
CA ALA A 182 -29.98 -6.92 4.45
C ALA A 182 -29.93 -8.43 4.19
N ASP A 183 -28.82 -9.07 4.54
CA ASP A 183 -28.63 -10.53 4.55
C ASP A 183 -29.06 -11.19 3.23
N MET A 184 -28.37 -10.88 2.14
CA MET A 184 -28.74 -11.39 0.81
C MET A 184 -27.57 -11.50 -0.18
N THR A 185 -27.77 -12.30 -1.22
CA THR A 185 -26.96 -12.21 -2.44
C THR A 185 -27.76 -11.51 -3.53
N LEU A 186 -27.25 -10.38 -4.04
CA LEU A 186 -27.77 -9.72 -5.24
C LEU A 186 -27.05 -10.29 -6.47
N SER A 187 -27.81 -10.76 -7.47
CA SER A 187 -27.24 -11.23 -8.74
C SER A 187 -27.77 -10.46 -9.95
N ASN A 188 -27.03 -10.60 -11.06
CA ASN A 188 -27.33 -9.96 -12.34
C ASN A 188 -27.35 -8.43 -12.27
N PHE A 189 -26.60 -7.87 -11.32
CA PHE A 189 -26.56 -6.45 -11.06
C PHE A 189 -25.81 -5.69 -12.17
N CYS A 190 -26.44 -4.69 -12.77
CA CYS A 190 -25.94 -3.81 -13.82
C CYS A 190 -26.53 -2.39 -13.68
N ASP A 191 -26.15 -1.51 -14.60
CA ASP A 191 -26.63 -0.13 -14.65
C ASP A 191 -28.15 -0.02 -14.68
N GLY A 192 -28.70 0.89 -13.87
CA GLY A 192 -30.14 1.10 -13.74
C GLY A 192 -30.87 0.14 -12.78
N ASN A 193 -30.19 -0.85 -12.17
CA ASN A 193 -30.85 -1.73 -11.20
C ASN A 193 -31.08 -1.09 -9.83
N VAL A 194 -30.17 -0.25 -9.33
CA VAL A 194 -30.40 0.54 -8.11
C VAL A 194 -30.13 2.00 -8.42
N ILE A 195 -31.14 2.85 -8.21
CA ILE A 195 -31.13 4.25 -8.60
C ILE A 195 -31.54 5.09 -7.39
N CYS A 196 -30.69 6.02 -6.98
CA CYS A 196 -31.10 7.11 -6.10
C CYS A 196 -31.70 8.24 -6.94
N SER A 197 -32.89 8.71 -6.59
CA SER A 197 -33.60 9.74 -7.37
C SER A 197 -32.99 11.13 -7.22
N ASP A 198 -32.31 11.35 -6.10
CA ASP A 198 -31.48 12.53 -5.85
C ASP A 198 -30.41 12.22 -4.78
N ASN A 199 -29.65 13.26 -4.44
CA ASN A 199 -28.59 13.20 -3.46
C ASN A 199 -29.03 13.06 -1.99
N SER A 200 -30.32 13.26 -1.69
CA SER A 200 -30.89 13.06 -0.35
C SER A 200 -31.29 11.61 -0.10
N SER A 201 -31.20 10.75 -1.12
CA SER A 201 -31.50 9.32 -1.05
C SER A 201 -30.31 8.52 -0.49
N GLN A 202 -30.59 7.44 0.24
CA GLN A 202 -29.55 6.57 0.82
C GLN A 202 -29.81 5.08 0.56
N LEU A 203 -28.79 4.38 0.05
CA LEU A 203 -28.74 2.93 0.00
C LEU A 203 -27.96 2.40 1.21
N ILE A 204 -28.49 1.41 1.91
CA ILE A 204 -27.81 0.74 3.03
C ILE A 204 -27.62 -0.72 2.64
N LEU A 205 -26.37 -1.20 2.66
CA LEU A 205 -26.02 -2.59 2.42
C LEU A 205 -25.55 -3.20 3.73
N ASP A 206 -26.25 -4.24 4.22
CA ASP A 206 -25.97 -4.87 5.52
C ASP A 206 -25.83 -6.39 5.34
N ASP A 207 -24.61 -6.91 5.43
CA ASP A 207 -24.30 -8.32 5.13
C ASP A 207 -24.80 -8.75 3.72
N VAL A 208 -24.30 -8.07 2.68
CA VAL A 208 -24.73 -8.25 1.28
C VAL A 208 -23.58 -8.69 0.38
N ASP A 209 -23.80 -9.74 -0.40
CA ASP A 209 -22.95 -10.09 -1.53
C ASP A 209 -23.56 -9.55 -2.83
N TRP A 210 -22.96 -8.49 -3.36
CA TRP A 210 -23.31 -7.87 -4.64
C TRP A 210 -22.52 -8.54 -5.77
N LYS A 211 -23.20 -9.23 -6.69
CA LYS A 211 -22.59 -9.86 -7.86
C LYS A 211 -22.94 -9.11 -9.14
N GLN A 212 -21.95 -8.38 -9.63
CA GLN A 212 -22.06 -7.51 -10.78
C GLN A 212 -21.93 -8.29 -12.10
N LYS A 213 -22.78 -7.94 -13.07
CA LYS A 213 -22.87 -8.55 -14.41
C LYS A 213 -22.31 -7.66 -15.51
N ASP A 214 -22.48 -6.35 -15.36
CA ASP A 214 -22.01 -5.33 -16.32
C ASP A 214 -21.60 -4.06 -15.57
N VAL A 215 -21.02 -3.08 -16.25
CA VAL A 215 -20.66 -1.79 -15.68
C VAL A 215 -21.84 -1.18 -14.92
N TYR A 216 -21.56 -0.62 -13.75
CA TYR A 216 -22.54 0.07 -12.91
C TYR A 216 -21.99 1.41 -12.45
N ARG A 217 -22.79 2.47 -12.62
CA ARG A 217 -22.43 3.82 -12.19
C ARG A 217 -23.37 4.29 -11.07
N PHE A 218 -22.80 4.61 -9.92
CA PHE A 218 -23.53 5.20 -8.80
C PHE A 218 -23.46 6.73 -8.87
N GLU A 219 -24.45 7.37 -9.48
CA GLU A 219 -24.41 8.80 -9.82
C GLU A 219 -24.99 9.75 -8.76
N GLN A 220 -25.84 9.24 -7.85
CA GLN A 220 -26.60 10.07 -6.90
C GLN A 220 -26.75 9.36 -5.57
N GLY A 221 -26.95 10.13 -4.50
CA GLY A 221 -27.18 9.61 -3.15
C GLY A 221 -25.90 9.13 -2.46
N ASN A 222 -26.02 8.35 -1.39
CA ASN A 222 -24.86 7.74 -0.73
C ASN A 222 -25.15 6.30 -0.33
N ILE A 223 -24.08 5.53 -0.14
CA ILE A 223 -24.12 4.14 0.32
C ILE A 223 -23.58 4.07 1.75
N LEU A 224 -24.32 3.41 2.64
CA LEU A 224 -23.85 3.02 3.96
C LEU A 224 -23.58 1.51 3.98
N PHE A 225 -22.33 1.12 4.21
CA PHE A 225 -21.92 -0.28 4.32
C PHE A 225 -21.88 -0.73 5.78
N LYS A 226 -22.66 -1.76 6.10
CA LYS A 226 -22.77 -2.39 7.43
C LYS A 226 -22.48 -3.89 7.33
N GLY A 227 -22.00 -4.48 8.42
CA GLY A 227 -21.62 -5.90 8.43
C GLY A 227 -20.53 -6.20 7.39
N ASN A 228 -20.67 -7.32 6.68
CA ASN A 228 -19.76 -7.73 5.61
C ASN A 228 -20.42 -7.54 4.25
N VAL A 229 -19.98 -6.53 3.51
CA VAL A 229 -20.43 -6.28 2.14
C VAL A 229 -19.34 -6.68 1.16
N SER A 230 -19.69 -7.43 0.13
CA SER A 230 -18.79 -7.77 -0.97
C SER A 230 -19.32 -7.25 -2.30
N ILE A 231 -18.48 -6.58 -3.09
CA ILE A 231 -18.73 -6.29 -4.51
C ILE A 231 -17.85 -7.24 -5.31
N LEU A 232 -18.48 -8.11 -6.08
CA LEU A 232 -17.89 -9.25 -6.77
C LEU A 232 -18.28 -9.24 -8.26
N GLY A 233 -17.45 -9.83 -9.11
CA GLY A 233 -17.67 -9.94 -10.56
C GLY A 233 -16.46 -9.39 -11.33
N THR A 234 -16.53 -9.37 -12.66
CA THR A 234 -15.39 -8.95 -13.51
C THR A 234 -15.62 -7.60 -14.19
N SER A 235 -16.62 -6.85 -13.74
CA SER A 235 -17.08 -5.59 -14.36
C SER A 235 -16.63 -4.37 -13.55
N THR A 236 -16.92 -3.17 -14.07
CA THR A 236 -16.52 -1.91 -13.44
C THR A 236 -17.62 -1.32 -12.57
N PHE A 237 -17.31 -1.07 -11.30
CA PHE A 237 -18.10 -0.23 -10.40
C PHE A 237 -17.53 1.19 -10.41
N ILE A 238 -18.34 2.18 -10.79
CA ILE A 238 -17.93 3.58 -10.88
C ILE A 238 -18.71 4.40 -9.85
N TYR A 239 -17.99 5.08 -8.96
CA TYR A 239 -18.58 5.98 -7.98
C TYR A 239 -18.52 7.44 -8.43
N ASP A 240 -19.65 7.98 -8.88
CA ASP A 240 -19.77 9.35 -9.42
C ASP A 240 -20.60 10.29 -8.54
N SER A 241 -21.23 9.77 -7.50
CA SER A 241 -22.07 10.57 -6.62
C SER A 241 -21.30 11.74 -5.99
N PRO A 242 -21.91 12.94 -5.89
CA PRO A 242 -21.31 14.08 -5.21
C PRO A 242 -21.26 13.95 -3.67
N TYR A 243 -21.79 12.86 -3.10
CA TYR A 243 -21.88 12.63 -1.66
C TYR A 243 -20.96 11.48 -1.24
N THR A 244 -20.53 11.52 0.02
CA THR A 244 -19.65 10.49 0.60
C THR A 244 -20.44 9.25 1.00
N SER A 245 -20.00 8.07 0.56
CA SER A 245 -20.40 6.78 1.11
C SER A 245 -19.57 6.42 2.34
N THR A 246 -20.12 5.63 3.26
CA THR A 246 -19.51 5.36 4.57
C THR A 246 -19.40 3.87 4.84
N ILE A 247 -18.22 3.41 5.24
CA ILE A 247 -18.02 2.08 5.83
C ILE A 247 -18.14 2.24 7.34
N ASP A 248 -19.16 1.60 7.93
CA ASP A 248 -19.48 1.76 9.34
C ASP A 248 -18.44 1.13 10.28
N SER A 249 -18.55 1.40 11.57
CA SER A 249 -17.73 0.75 12.60
C SER A 249 -17.88 -0.77 12.52
N TYR A 250 -16.76 -1.49 12.58
CA TYR A 250 -16.63 -2.94 12.44
C TYR A 250 -17.10 -3.54 11.10
N ALA A 251 -17.56 -2.71 10.16
CA ALA A 251 -17.97 -3.16 8.84
C ALA A 251 -16.77 -3.42 7.91
N GLN A 252 -16.98 -4.25 6.91
CA GLN A 252 -16.03 -4.52 5.85
C GLN A 252 -16.69 -4.34 4.48
N LEU A 253 -16.06 -3.56 3.61
CA LEU A 253 -16.31 -3.54 2.17
C LEU A 253 -15.21 -4.35 1.49
N ARG A 254 -15.55 -5.49 0.91
CA ARG A 254 -14.65 -6.31 0.10
C ARG A 254 -14.90 -6.05 -1.39
N ILE A 255 -13.83 -5.79 -2.13
CA ILE A 255 -13.83 -5.74 -3.59
C ILE A 255 -13.00 -6.92 -4.07
N GLY A 256 -13.58 -7.81 -4.88
CA GLY A 256 -12.86 -9.00 -5.35
C GLY A 256 -13.38 -9.55 -6.67
N ASP A 257 -12.87 -10.72 -7.05
CA ASP A 257 -13.20 -11.42 -8.30
C ASP A 257 -12.86 -10.65 -9.59
N ASP A 258 -11.79 -9.83 -9.60
CA ASP A 258 -11.35 -9.02 -10.75
C ASP A 258 -12.20 -7.77 -11.05
N VAL A 259 -13.01 -7.31 -10.08
CA VAL A 259 -13.76 -6.04 -10.19
C VAL A 259 -12.81 -4.87 -10.43
N TRP A 260 -13.21 -3.97 -11.33
CA TRP A 260 -12.63 -2.64 -11.44
C TRP A 260 -13.43 -1.66 -10.59
N ILE A 261 -12.81 -1.06 -9.59
CA ILE A 261 -13.44 -0.02 -8.77
C ILE A 261 -12.82 1.34 -9.10
N GLU A 262 -13.65 2.27 -9.58
CA GLU A 262 -13.25 3.64 -9.90
C GLU A 262 -13.77 4.62 -8.84
N LEU A 263 -12.85 5.34 -8.20
CA LEU A 263 -13.14 6.29 -7.13
C LEU A 263 -12.45 7.63 -7.38
N GLY A 264 -13.08 8.73 -6.96
CA GLY A 264 -12.46 10.06 -6.97
C GLY A 264 -13.23 11.05 -6.12
N LYS A 265 -12.55 12.09 -5.66
CA LYS A 265 -13.24 13.26 -5.08
C LYS A 265 -14.22 13.83 -6.09
N ASN A 266 -15.36 14.30 -5.59
CA ASN A 266 -16.26 15.05 -6.45
C ASN A 266 -15.57 16.34 -6.93
N LYS A 267 -15.67 16.62 -8.23
CA LYS A 267 -14.92 17.71 -8.88
C LYS A 267 -15.37 19.11 -8.49
N ASP A 268 -16.61 19.25 -8.02
CA ASP A 268 -17.21 20.55 -7.71
C ASP A 268 -16.99 20.96 -6.25
N ASN A 269 -17.06 20.00 -5.31
CA ASN A 269 -17.00 20.27 -3.87
C ASN A 269 -15.79 19.62 -3.16
N LEU A 270 -14.97 18.84 -3.86
CA LEU A 270 -13.79 18.11 -3.36
C LEU A 270 -14.10 17.10 -2.24
N GLN A 271 -15.35 16.68 -2.10
CA GLN A 271 -15.78 15.72 -1.10
C GLN A 271 -15.24 14.33 -1.43
N GLU A 272 -14.76 13.62 -0.40
CA GLU A 272 -14.26 12.24 -0.55
C GLU A 272 -15.41 11.29 -0.90
N PRO A 273 -15.23 10.35 -1.84
CA PRO A 273 -16.29 9.43 -2.25
C PRO A 273 -16.57 8.36 -1.18
N LEU A 274 -15.57 8.04 -0.36
CA LEU A 274 -15.63 6.96 0.63
C LEU A 274 -14.99 7.39 1.96
N TYR A 275 -15.67 7.09 3.06
CA TYR A 275 -15.27 7.45 4.42
C TYR A 275 -15.29 6.25 5.37
N PHE A 276 -14.30 6.19 6.27
CA PHE A 276 -14.24 5.23 7.37
C PHE A 276 -14.76 5.88 8.65
N THR A 277 -15.78 5.29 9.29
CA THR A 277 -16.32 5.81 10.56
C THR A 277 -15.22 5.88 11.63
N ASP A 278 -14.45 4.81 11.78
CA ASP A 278 -13.34 4.72 12.73
C ASP A 278 -12.24 3.73 12.30
N ASN A 279 -11.30 3.42 13.20
CA ASN A 279 -10.17 2.53 12.94
C ASN A 279 -10.55 1.04 12.80
N THR A 280 -11.81 0.68 12.98
CA THR A 280 -12.33 -0.68 12.86
C THR A 280 -13.01 -0.95 11.52
N SER A 281 -13.37 0.10 10.77
CA SER A 281 -13.86 0.04 9.40
C SER A 281 -12.79 -0.49 8.44
N LYS A 282 -13.17 -1.37 7.52
CA LYS A 282 -12.23 -2.08 6.62
C LYS A 282 -12.62 -1.96 5.15
N LEU A 283 -11.67 -1.58 4.32
CA LEU A 283 -11.69 -1.79 2.88
C LEU A 283 -10.77 -2.99 2.56
N PHE A 284 -11.30 -4.04 1.95
CA PHE A 284 -10.55 -5.24 1.60
C PHE A 284 -10.49 -5.40 0.08
N LEU A 285 -9.30 -5.23 -0.49
CA LEU A 285 -9.04 -5.38 -1.92
C LEU A 285 -8.40 -6.75 -2.15
N ASP A 286 -9.03 -7.57 -2.96
CA ASP A 286 -8.73 -8.99 -3.09
C ASP A 286 -8.74 -9.42 -4.56
N GLY A 287 -7.58 -9.38 -5.22
CA GLY A 287 -7.48 -9.71 -6.64
C GLY A 287 -8.29 -8.78 -7.54
N CYS A 288 -8.20 -7.46 -7.35
CA CYS A 288 -9.03 -6.47 -8.03
C CYS A 288 -8.21 -5.29 -8.61
N HIS A 289 -8.89 -4.40 -9.34
CA HIS A 289 -8.29 -3.21 -9.95
C HIS A 289 -8.86 -1.94 -9.32
N LEU A 290 -8.01 -1.14 -8.65
CA LEU A 290 -8.39 0.16 -8.09
C LEU A 290 -7.95 1.28 -9.02
N VAL A 291 -8.90 2.06 -9.51
CA VAL A 291 -8.67 3.25 -10.33
C VAL A 291 -9.02 4.48 -9.51
N ILE A 292 -8.06 5.39 -9.33
CA ILE A 292 -8.29 6.70 -8.71
C ILE A 292 -8.27 7.76 -9.80
N THR A 293 -9.36 8.51 -9.92
CA THR A 293 -9.52 9.55 -10.96
C THR A 293 -8.56 10.74 -10.73
N ASP A 294 -8.58 11.69 -11.65
CA ASP A 294 -7.73 12.89 -11.64
C ASP A 294 -8.01 13.87 -10.48
N SER A 295 -9.12 13.69 -9.76
CA SER A 295 -9.45 14.45 -8.55
C SER A 295 -8.80 13.88 -7.29
N GLY A 296 -8.24 12.66 -7.35
CA GLY A 296 -7.59 11.99 -6.23
C GLY A 296 -8.55 11.45 -5.17
N ILE A 297 -7.98 10.91 -4.10
CA ILE A 297 -8.72 10.45 -2.91
C ILE A 297 -7.82 10.55 -1.68
N GLN A 298 -8.41 10.81 -0.51
CA GLN A 298 -7.69 10.73 0.75
C GLN A 298 -8.42 9.82 1.73
N PHE A 299 -7.73 8.76 2.15
CA PHE A 299 -8.21 7.89 3.20
C PHE A 299 -7.67 8.35 4.56
N THR A 300 -8.57 8.47 5.53
CA THR A 300 -8.25 8.76 6.92
C THR A 300 -8.95 7.74 7.81
N LYS A 301 -8.26 7.30 8.87
CA LYS A 301 -8.73 6.21 9.76
C LYS A 301 -8.86 4.87 9.01
N GLY A 302 -9.37 3.86 9.72
CA GLY A 302 -9.72 2.56 9.16
C GLY A 302 -8.53 1.70 8.72
N GLN A 303 -8.84 0.62 8.02
CA GLN A 303 -7.88 -0.34 7.51
C GLN A 303 -8.13 -0.62 6.03
N ILE A 304 -7.06 -0.57 5.22
CA ILE A 304 -7.03 -1.04 3.84
C ILE A 304 -6.23 -2.34 3.83
N LYS A 305 -6.88 -3.45 3.51
CA LYS A 305 -6.26 -4.77 3.42
C LYS A 305 -6.09 -5.17 1.97
N ILE A 306 -4.93 -5.72 1.63
CA ILE A 306 -4.61 -6.21 0.29
C ILE A 306 -4.37 -7.73 0.34
N ALA A 307 -5.14 -8.49 -0.44
CA ALA A 307 -4.94 -9.91 -0.72
C ALA A 307 -4.72 -10.13 -2.21
N ASP A 308 -4.00 -11.21 -2.53
CA ASP A 308 -3.64 -11.60 -3.88
C ASP A 308 -3.01 -10.43 -4.67
N ASP A 309 -3.20 -10.38 -5.99
CA ASP A 309 -2.63 -9.36 -6.85
C ASP A 309 -3.63 -8.22 -7.07
N VAL A 310 -3.35 -7.04 -6.52
CA VAL A 310 -4.16 -5.83 -6.70
C VAL A 310 -3.40 -4.82 -7.55
N SER A 311 -4.02 -4.31 -8.63
CA SER A 311 -3.45 -3.19 -9.39
C SER A 311 -4.02 -1.87 -8.92
N ILE A 312 -3.17 -0.85 -8.89
CA ILE A 312 -3.58 0.53 -8.61
C ILE A 312 -3.18 1.44 -9.77
N ASP A 313 -4.17 2.15 -10.32
CA ASP A 313 -4.03 3.09 -11.42
C ASP A 313 -4.49 4.47 -10.95
N LEU A 314 -3.53 5.39 -10.76
CA LEU A 314 -3.79 6.72 -10.23
C LEU A 314 -3.62 7.73 -11.36
N VAL A 315 -4.71 8.36 -11.78
CA VAL A 315 -4.70 9.33 -12.89
C VAL A 315 -4.05 10.65 -12.45
N GLY A 316 -4.10 10.98 -11.16
CA GLY A 316 -3.51 12.17 -10.58
C GLY A 316 -2.01 12.31 -10.83
N THR A 317 -1.61 13.47 -11.36
CA THR A 317 -0.23 13.78 -11.72
C THR A 317 0.48 14.68 -10.70
N VAL A 318 -0.16 15.00 -9.58
CA VAL A 318 0.40 15.77 -8.45
C VAL A 318 0.02 15.12 -7.12
N THR A 319 0.75 15.45 -6.04
CA THR A 319 0.53 14.80 -4.73
C THR A 319 -0.84 15.09 -4.11
N GLN A 320 -1.49 16.21 -4.46
CA GLN A 320 -2.82 16.57 -3.95
C GLN A 320 -3.96 15.78 -4.60
N THR A 321 -3.72 15.19 -5.78
CA THR A 321 -4.72 14.44 -6.55
C THR A 321 -4.36 12.97 -6.71
N GLY A 322 -3.42 12.47 -5.89
CA GLY A 322 -3.07 11.05 -5.83
C GLY A 322 -3.98 10.24 -4.91
N LEU A 323 -3.54 9.04 -4.58
CA LEU A 323 -4.03 8.24 -3.45
C LEU A 323 -3.27 8.64 -2.19
N ILE A 324 -3.93 9.34 -1.26
CA ILE A 324 -3.32 9.85 -0.04
C ILE A 324 -3.73 9.00 1.15
N LEU A 325 -2.74 8.51 1.90
CA LEU A 325 -2.92 7.74 3.12
C LEU A 325 -2.64 8.62 4.34
N GLY A 326 -3.68 9.01 5.08
CA GLY A 326 -3.60 9.87 6.26
C GLY A 326 -3.59 11.37 5.95
N ASP A 327 -3.62 12.20 7.00
CA ASP A 327 -3.61 13.67 6.92
C ASP A 327 -2.44 14.35 7.67
N GLY A 328 -1.52 13.55 8.20
CA GLY A 328 -0.39 13.97 9.02
C GLY A 328 -0.69 14.00 10.53
N THR A 329 -1.89 13.61 10.95
CA THR A 329 -2.29 13.52 12.36
C THR A 329 -2.56 12.07 12.80
N ALA A 330 -2.16 11.73 14.01
CA ALA A 330 -2.26 10.35 14.52
C ALA A 330 -3.71 9.85 14.66
N ALA A 331 -4.69 10.76 14.80
CA ALA A 331 -6.10 10.40 14.90
C ALA A 331 -6.68 9.92 13.56
N ASN A 332 -6.05 10.31 12.45
CA ASN A 332 -6.51 10.06 11.10
C ASN A 332 -5.56 9.15 10.32
N ASP A 333 -4.65 8.46 11.02
CA ASP A 333 -3.80 7.41 10.44
C ASP A 333 -4.66 6.27 9.85
N VAL A 334 -4.33 5.83 8.64
CA VAL A 334 -4.92 4.64 8.00
C VAL A 334 -3.93 3.49 7.98
N ASP A 335 -4.37 2.29 8.37
CA ASP A 335 -3.55 1.07 8.27
C ASP A 335 -3.62 0.48 6.86
N LEU A 336 -2.49 0.40 6.14
CA LEU A 336 -2.36 -0.34 4.89
C LEU A 336 -1.65 -1.66 5.15
N ILE A 337 -2.36 -2.79 5.00
CA ILE A 337 -1.92 -4.12 5.41
C ILE A 337 -1.88 -5.05 4.20
N LEU A 338 -0.69 -5.52 3.83
CA LEU A 338 -0.48 -6.54 2.82
C LEU A 338 -0.52 -7.92 3.48
N LEU A 339 -1.48 -8.76 3.09
CA LEU A 339 -1.53 -10.15 3.52
C LEU A 339 -0.36 -10.95 2.92
N SER A 340 -0.13 -12.16 3.44
CA SER A 340 0.99 -12.99 3.02
C SER A 340 0.91 -13.35 1.55
N GLY A 341 1.91 -12.93 0.76
CA GLY A 341 1.97 -13.22 -0.68
C GLY A 341 1.19 -12.25 -1.56
N ALA A 342 0.55 -11.23 -0.97
CA ALA A 342 -0.14 -10.19 -1.72
C ALA A 342 0.84 -9.31 -2.51
N THR A 343 0.42 -8.87 -3.70
CA THR A 343 1.15 -7.93 -4.54
C THR A 343 0.31 -6.69 -4.77
N ILE A 344 0.88 -5.51 -4.51
CA ILE A 344 0.36 -4.25 -5.05
C ILE A 344 1.16 -3.91 -6.29
N THR A 345 0.48 -3.80 -7.44
CA THR A 345 1.07 -3.30 -8.69
C THR A 345 0.67 -1.85 -8.91
N HIS A 346 1.58 -0.93 -8.63
CA HIS A 346 1.39 0.50 -8.83
C HIS A 346 1.77 0.89 -10.25
N ASN A 347 0.74 1.12 -11.08
CA ASN A 347 0.88 1.36 -12.51
C ASN A 347 1.24 2.82 -12.83
N SER A 348 0.57 3.78 -12.21
CA SER A 348 0.66 5.19 -12.57
C SER A 348 0.27 6.12 -11.42
N GLY A 349 0.77 7.36 -11.47
CA GLY A 349 0.37 8.49 -10.62
C GLY A 349 0.98 8.49 -9.21
N TYR A 350 0.46 9.34 -8.33
CA TYR A 350 1.02 9.57 -6.99
C TYR A 350 0.35 8.71 -5.92
N LEU A 351 1.12 7.83 -5.29
CA LEU A 351 0.80 7.28 -3.97
C LEU A 351 1.50 8.13 -2.91
N VAL A 352 0.74 8.67 -1.97
CA VAL A 352 1.24 9.59 -0.93
C VAL A 352 1.08 8.97 0.44
N TYR A 353 2.19 8.75 1.13
CA TYR A 353 2.19 8.38 2.54
C TYR A 353 2.23 9.63 3.42
N ASN A 354 1.15 9.89 4.15
CA ASN A 354 0.96 11.03 5.04
C ASN A 354 0.37 10.62 6.40
N ASN A 355 0.59 9.38 6.84
CA ASN A 355 0.25 8.98 8.21
C ASN A 355 1.28 9.58 9.19
N ALA A 356 0.83 10.05 10.36
CA ALA A 356 1.71 10.54 11.41
C ALA A 356 2.62 9.43 11.97
N SER A 357 2.09 8.22 12.14
CA SER A 357 2.88 7.05 12.51
C SER A 357 3.63 6.48 11.32
N ALA A 358 4.87 6.04 11.52
CA ALA A 358 5.67 5.41 10.49
C ALA A 358 5.31 3.93 10.22
N SER A 359 4.59 3.27 11.12
CA SER A 359 4.37 1.82 11.09
C SER A 359 3.00 1.41 10.53
N ARG A 360 2.37 2.27 9.72
CA ARG A 360 1.02 2.05 9.18
C ARG A 360 1.02 1.41 7.80
N PHE A 361 2.19 1.20 7.20
CA PHE A 361 2.39 0.33 6.05
C PHE A 361 2.98 -0.99 6.54
N GLN A 362 2.18 -2.06 6.49
CA GLN A 362 2.52 -3.33 7.12
C GLN A 362 2.48 -4.45 6.11
N SER A 363 3.53 -5.24 6.06
CA SER A 363 3.53 -6.54 5.39
C SER A 363 3.53 -7.67 6.41
N LEU A 364 2.62 -8.63 6.24
CA LEU A 364 2.56 -9.82 7.09
C LEU A 364 3.57 -10.90 6.68
N SER A 365 4.23 -10.78 5.53
CA SER A 365 5.22 -11.75 5.05
C SER A 365 6.22 -11.12 4.11
N ARG A 366 7.48 -11.59 4.16
CA ARG A 366 8.54 -11.22 3.21
C ARG A 366 8.25 -11.61 1.76
N SER A 367 7.24 -12.44 1.51
CA SER A 367 6.76 -12.78 0.17
C SER A 367 5.86 -11.70 -0.45
N SER A 368 5.34 -10.77 0.34
CA SER A 368 4.47 -9.71 -0.17
C SER A 368 5.28 -8.65 -0.91
N LYS A 369 4.69 -8.07 -1.95
CA LYS A 369 5.39 -7.25 -2.92
C LYS A 369 4.69 -5.91 -3.14
N PHE A 370 5.49 -4.85 -3.19
CA PHE A 370 5.11 -3.54 -3.71
C PHE A 370 5.88 -3.29 -5.01
N LEU A 371 5.19 -3.47 -6.14
CA LEU A 371 5.74 -3.36 -7.48
C LEU A 371 5.39 -1.99 -8.08
N ARG A 372 6.39 -1.31 -8.65
CA ARG A 372 6.26 0.04 -9.23
C ARG A 372 6.61 0.03 -10.71
N ASN A 373 5.66 0.49 -11.55
CA ASN A 373 5.82 0.70 -12.98
C ASN A 373 6.33 2.11 -13.32
N GLU A 374 6.73 2.35 -14.58
CA GLU A 374 7.49 3.56 -15.00
C GLU A 374 6.76 4.87 -14.68
N ASN A 375 5.43 4.88 -14.77
CA ASN A 375 4.61 6.07 -14.51
C ASN A 375 4.22 6.24 -13.03
N SER A 376 4.63 5.32 -12.17
CA SER A 376 4.31 5.34 -10.74
C SER A 376 5.20 6.31 -9.97
N LYS A 377 4.62 7.04 -9.02
CA LYS A 377 5.31 8.02 -8.19
C LYS A 377 4.96 7.79 -6.72
N LEU A 378 5.98 7.75 -5.86
CA LEU A 378 5.81 7.59 -4.43
C LEU A 378 6.24 8.88 -3.72
N ALA A 379 5.35 9.49 -2.95
CA ALA A 379 5.66 10.63 -2.10
C ALA A 379 5.52 10.27 -0.62
N VAL A 380 6.50 10.67 0.18
CA VAL A 380 6.61 10.36 1.61
C VAL A 380 6.66 11.67 2.38
N HIS A 381 5.47 12.14 2.79
CA HIS A 381 5.31 13.39 3.55
C HIS A 381 5.62 13.21 5.04
N GLN A 382 5.51 11.98 5.54
CA GLN A 382 5.87 11.57 6.89
C GLN A 382 6.76 10.33 6.83
N SER A 383 7.60 10.11 7.84
CA SER A 383 8.50 8.95 7.83
C SER A 383 7.71 7.64 7.71
N LEU A 384 8.20 6.72 6.89
CA LEU A 384 7.55 5.46 6.55
C LEU A 384 8.45 4.31 7.01
N THR A 385 7.89 3.25 7.57
CA THR A 385 8.58 1.99 7.83
C THR A 385 8.02 0.92 6.90
N ALA A 386 8.90 0.33 6.09
CA ALA A 386 8.63 -0.76 5.17
C ALA A 386 9.29 -2.04 5.72
N ASN A 387 8.51 -2.86 6.43
CA ASN A 387 8.99 -4.09 7.05
C ASN A 387 8.59 -5.32 6.23
N ASN A 388 9.47 -6.32 6.17
CA ASN A 388 9.17 -7.64 5.61
C ASN A 388 8.50 -7.59 4.23
N LEU A 389 9.03 -6.82 3.27
CA LEU A 389 8.43 -6.75 1.93
C LEU A 389 9.46 -6.60 0.81
N ILE A 390 9.04 -6.97 -0.40
CA ILE A 390 9.81 -6.75 -1.63
C ILE A 390 9.35 -5.45 -2.27
N ASN A 391 10.20 -4.43 -2.27
CA ASN A 391 10.03 -3.19 -3.01
C ASN A 391 10.69 -3.35 -4.37
N GLU A 392 9.91 -3.41 -5.44
CA GLU A 392 10.39 -3.73 -6.78
C GLU A 392 10.09 -2.59 -7.76
N ALA A 393 11.12 -2.12 -8.47
CA ALA A 393 10.98 -1.22 -9.61
C ALA A 393 11.22 -2.01 -10.90
N VAL A 394 10.25 -2.01 -11.82
CA VAL A 394 10.31 -2.82 -13.06
C VAL A 394 11.38 -2.36 -14.04
N SER A 395 11.79 -1.10 -13.98
CA SER A 395 12.82 -0.52 -14.84
C SER A 395 13.56 0.61 -14.13
N ALA A 396 14.72 1.02 -14.68
CA ALA A 396 15.45 2.18 -14.20
C ALA A 396 14.73 3.52 -14.49
N ALA A 397 13.65 3.51 -15.28
CA ALA A 397 12.85 4.69 -15.59
C ALA A 397 11.84 5.03 -14.48
N VAL A 398 11.60 4.11 -13.53
CA VAL A 398 10.73 4.35 -12.38
C VAL A 398 11.31 5.49 -11.54
N ALA A 399 10.51 6.54 -11.33
CA ALA A 399 10.94 7.69 -10.55
C ALA A 399 11.32 7.29 -9.10
N PRO A 400 12.42 7.84 -8.54
CA PRO A 400 12.74 7.60 -7.14
C PRO A 400 11.65 8.15 -6.21
N ALA A 401 11.60 7.66 -4.97
CA ALA A 401 10.66 8.17 -3.98
C ALA A 401 10.96 9.63 -3.63
N GLU A 402 9.92 10.47 -3.62
CA GLU A 402 9.97 11.86 -3.19
C GLU A 402 9.81 11.92 -1.66
N ILE A 403 10.92 12.08 -0.94
CA ILE A 403 10.93 12.09 0.52
C ILE A 403 10.99 13.54 1.03
N ALA A 404 10.03 13.93 1.87
CA ALA A 404 9.98 15.27 2.43
C ALA A 404 11.20 15.56 3.33
N PRO A 405 11.64 16.83 3.45
CA PRO A 405 12.80 17.19 4.27
C PRO A 405 12.69 16.68 5.72
N GLY A 406 13.75 16.01 6.19
CA GLY A 406 13.80 15.44 7.54
C GLY A 406 12.97 14.17 7.75
N LYS A 407 12.35 13.63 6.69
CA LYS A 407 11.66 12.33 6.70
C LYS A 407 12.54 11.25 6.08
N VAL A 408 12.20 10.00 6.34
CA VAL A 408 12.94 8.83 5.87
C VAL A 408 12.00 7.67 5.52
N ILE A 409 12.45 6.77 4.66
CA ILE A 409 11.86 5.42 4.53
C ILE A 409 12.79 4.46 5.28
N THR A 410 12.30 3.81 6.32
CA THR A 410 13.04 2.80 7.08
C THR A 410 12.69 1.42 6.55
N TYR A 411 13.68 0.68 6.06
CA TYR A 411 13.52 -0.69 5.62
C TYR A 411 13.99 -1.64 6.73
N ILE A 412 13.14 -2.62 7.07
CA ILE A 412 13.43 -3.65 8.07
C ILE A 412 13.16 -5.01 7.43
N ASP A 413 14.19 -5.83 7.29
CA ASP A 413 14.14 -7.17 6.67
C ASP A 413 13.45 -7.18 5.30
N SER A 414 13.60 -6.07 4.57
CA SER A 414 12.99 -5.84 3.27
C SER A 414 13.98 -6.06 2.14
N ILE A 415 13.47 -6.35 0.95
CA ILE A 415 14.28 -6.44 -0.27
C ILE A 415 13.97 -5.23 -1.13
N VAL A 416 15.00 -4.56 -1.63
CA VAL A 416 14.86 -3.56 -2.69
C VAL A 416 15.40 -4.19 -3.98
N ARG A 417 14.56 -4.23 -5.00
CA ARG A 417 14.84 -4.84 -6.29
C ARG A 417 14.72 -3.82 -7.42
N PHE A 418 15.76 -3.76 -8.22
CA PHE A 418 15.80 -3.11 -9.52
C PHE A 418 16.12 -4.17 -10.59
N PRO A 419 15.98 -3.87 -11.90
CA PRO A 419 16.18 -4.88 -12.95
C PRO A 419 17.50 -5.64 -12.88
N THR A 420 18.56 -4.98 -12.40
CA THR A 420 19.92 -5.54 -12.32
C THR A 420 20.45 -5.71 -10.89
N LEU A 421 19.69 -5.32 -9.87
CA LEU A 421 20.15 -5.24 -8.48
C LEU A 421 19.11 -5.86 -7.54
N ASP A 422 19.55 -6.82 -6.72
CA ASP A 422 18.77 -7.34 -5.59
C ASP A 422 19.57 -7.08 -4.30
N VAL A 423 18.99 -6.31 -3.39
CA VAL A 423 19.61 -5.99 -2.10
C VAL A 423 18.63 -6.20 -0.95
N GLU A 424 19.03 -6.95 0.06
CA GLU A 424 18.32 -6.98 1.34
C GLU A 424 18.79 -5.79 2.18
N VAL A 425 17.83 -5.04 2.70
CA VAL A 425 18.06 -3.73 3.30
C VAL A 425 17.53 -3.72 4.73
N ASN A 426 18.42 -3.43 5.66
CA ASN A 426 18.13 -3.04 7.03
C ASN A 426 18.77 -1.66 7.24
N ALA A 427 18.13 -0.61 6.75
CA ALA A 427 18.68 0.74 6.66
C ALA A 427 17.59 1.79 6.42
N GLN A 428 17.96 3.06 6.44
CA GLN A 428 17.06 4.16 6.09
C GLN A 428 17.40 4.74 4.73
N GLN A 429 16.41 5.06 3.91
CA GLN A 429 16.56 5.90 2.73
C GLN A 429 16.19 7.33 3.11
N ALA A 430 17.15 8.24 3.00
CA ALA A 430 16.99 9.64 3.40
C ALA A 430 16.49 10.53 2.26
N ASN A 431 16.76 10.15 1.01
CA ASN A 431 16.29 10.83 -0.19
C ASN A 431 16.40 9.88 -1.40
N ALA A 432 16.15 10.40 -2.59
CA ALA A 432 16.23 9.67 -3.84
C ALA A 432 17.60 9.00 -4.11
N PHE A 433 18.68 9.48 -3.50
CA PHE A 433 20.06 9.15 -3.89
C PHE A 433 20.93 8.59 -2.77
N SER A 434 20.40 8.45 -1.55
CA SER A 434 21.22 8.04 -0.41
C SER A 434 20.50 7.14 0.59
N TYR A 435 21.27 6.19 1.10
CA TYR A 435 20.92 5.34 2.23
C TYR A 435 21.79 5.69 3.44
N LEU A 436 21.18 5.67 4.62
CA LEU A 436 21.80 5.91 5.92
C LEU A 436 21.85 4.58 6.68
N LEU A 437 23.06 4.20 7.08
CA LEU A 437 23.35 3.12 8.01
C LEU A 437 23.63 3.77 9.37
N SER A 438 22.70 3.65 10.32
CA SER A 438 22.66 4.41 11.58
C SER A 438 23.01 3.58 12.84
N GLY A 439 23.67 2.45 12.63
CA GLY A 439 24.08 1.52 13.67
C GLY A 439 23.27 0.22 13.64
N ASN A 440 23.96 -0.92 13.75
CA ASN A 440 23.39 -2.26 13.57
C ASN A 440 22.60 -2.41 12.24
N ASN A 441 22.89 -1.59 11.24
CA ASN A 441 22.25 -1.62 9.93
C ASN A 441 23.07 -2.44 8.94
N SER A 442 22.43 -2.93 7.88
CA SER A 442 23.14 -3.72 6.88
C SER A 442 22.54 -3.63 5.49
N LEU A 443 23.41 -3.78 4.50
CA LEU A 443 23.03 -4.08 3.13
C LEU A 443 23.61 -5.44 2.74
N PHE A 444 22.78 -6.34 2.22
CA PHE A 444 23.20 -7.63 1.68
C PHE A 444 22.88 -7.67 0.19
N ILE A 445 23.89 -7.49 -0.66
CA ILE A 445 23.72 -7.43 -2.11
C ILE A 445 23.93 -8.83 -2.68
N THR A 446 22.84 -9.43 -3.18
CA THR A 446 22.88 -10.77 -3.75
C THR A 446 23.37 -10.79 -5.19
N LYS A 447 23.05 -9.74 -5.96
CA LYS A 447 23.49 -9.55 -7.34
C LYS A 447 23.50 -8.07 -7.70
N GLY A 448 24.36 -7.72 -8.65
CA GLY A 448 24.40 -6.38 -9.24
C GLY A 448 25.29 -5.39 -8.52
N GLU A 449 25.08 -4.13 -8.88
CA GLU A 449 25.86 -2.99 -8.42
C GLU A 449 24.93 -2.00 -7.73
N PHE A 450 25.26 -1.62 -6.50
CA PHE A 450 24.49 -0.65 -5.73
C PHE A 450 24.94 0.78 -6.08
N PRO A 451 24.11 1.58 -6.78
CA PRO A 451 24.56 2.83 -7.38
C PRO A 451 24.43 4.04 -6.45
N LEU A 452 23.71 3.91 -5.33
CA LEU A 452 23.33 5.04 -4.47
C LEU A 452 24.38 5.30 -3.39
N TYR A 453 24.46 6.54 -2.93
CA TYR A 453 25.38 6.95 -1.87
C TYR A 453 25.05 6.28 -0.53
N LEU A 454 26.08 5.96 0.23
CA LEU A 454 25.96 5.42 1.58
C LEU A 454 26.51 6.41 2.60
N VAL A 455 25.69 6.77 3.58
CA VAL A 455 26.10 7.55 4.75
C VAL A 455 26.12 6.61 5.94
N VAL A 456 27.22 6.56 6.69
CA VAL A 456 27.41 5.65 7.82
C VAL A 456 27.57 6.45 9.11
N SER A 457 26.74 6.13 10.10
CA SER A 457 26.77 6.68 11.45
C SER A 457 26.60 5.56 12.47
N GLY A 458 27.15 5.75 13.67
CA GLY A 458 27.18 4.70 14.68
C GLY A 458 28.01 3.47 14.28
N THR A 459 27.92 2.41 15.08
CA THR A 459 28.76 1.21 14.96
C THR A 459 27.97 -0.03 14.51
N ASN A 460 28.68 -1.11 14.20
CA ASN A 460 28.09 -2.40 13.76
C ASN A 460 27.29 -2.31 12.45
N ASN A 461 27.63 -1.37 11.57
CA ASN A 461 27.08 -1.34 10.23
C ASN A 461 27.84 -2.33 9.33
N THR A 462 27.13 -3.07 8.47
CA THR A 462 27.74 -4.12 7.64
C THR A 462 27.33 -4.04 6.18
N LEU A 463 28.28 -4.19 5.27
CA LEU A 463 28.01 -4.45 3.85
C LEU A 463 28.38 -5.89 3.56
N ARG A 464 27.47 -6.64 2.94
CA ARG A 464 27.60 -8.09 2.76
C ARG A 464 27.16 -8.55 1.37
N GLY A 465 27.59 -9.73 0.95
CA GLY A 465 27.13 -10.40 -0.28
C GLY A 465 28.15 -10.41 -1.42
N ASN A 466 27.68 -10.58 -2.66
CA ASN A 466 28.52 -10.82 -3.86
C ASN A 466 28.41 -9.71 -4.92
N GLY A 467 27.75 -8.59 -4.61
CA GLY A 467 27.65 -7.43 -5.50
C GLY A 467 28.76 -6.40 -5.29
N SER A 468 28.68 -5.30 -6.03
CA SER A 468 29.63 -4.18 -5.94
C SER A 468 28.93 -2.89 -5.49
N ILE A 469 29.71 -1.92 -5.01
CA ILE A 469 29.24 -0.58 -4.62
C ILE A 469 29.77 0.47 -5.60
N ALA A 470 28.87 1.19 -6.27
CA ALA A 470 29.20 2.32 -7.16
C ALA A 470 29.04 3.68 -6.49
N GLY A 471 28.13 3.77 -5.53
CA GLY A 471 27.94 4.99 -4.75
C GLY A 471 29.15 5.26 -3.87
N ALA A 472 29.44 6.54 -3.62
CA ALA A 472 30.42 6.91 -2.59
C ALA A 472 29.92 6.51 -1.20
N ILE A 473 30.87 6.16 -0.32
CA ILE A 473 30.62 5.81 1.08
C ILE A 473 31.21 6.92 1.94
N THR A 474 30.42 7.47 2.86
CA THR A 474 30.86 8.53 3.77
C THR A 474 30.52 8.14 5.20
N LEU A 475 31.54 7.94 6.02
CA LEU A 475 31.39 7.85 7.48
C LEU A 475 31.16 9.26 8.03
N SER A 476 30.26 9.40 8.99
CA SER A 476 29.80 10.70 9.46
C SER A 476 30.77 11.36 10.44
N ASP A 477 31.36 10.57 11.32
CA ASP A 477 32.24 11.05 12.39
C ASP A 477 33.17 9.94 12.92
N SER A 478 33.91 10.23 14.00
CA SER A 478 34.83 9.30 14.65
C SER A 478 34.15 8.11 15.34
N ALA A 479 32.85 8.18 15.63
CA ALA A 479 32.08 7.09 16.20
C ALA A 479 31.46 6.19 15.11
N SER A 480 31.56 6.57 13.83
CA SER A 480 31.11 5.76 12.72
C SER A 480 32.01 4.54 12.48
N GLY A 481 31.39 3.37 12.34
CA GLY A 481 32.05 2.12 11.98
C GLY A 481 31.32 1.38 10.86
N LEU A 482 32.08 0.90 9.88
CA LEU A 482 31.60 0.07 8.78
C LEU A 482 32.44 -1.20 8.65
N THR A 483 31.79 -2.35 8.58
CA THR A 483 32.42 -3.63 8.23
C THR A 483 32.13 -3.97 6.77
N TRP A 484 33.18 -4.19 6.00
CA TRP A 484 33.15 -4.75 4.67
C TRP A 484 33.26 -6.28 4.74
N ASP A 485 32.19 -6.96 4.39
CA ASP A 485 32.06 -8.42 4.39
C ASP A 485 31.46 -8.88 3.04
N MET A 486 32.01 -8.32 1.96
CA MET A 486 31.53 -8.55 0.59
C MET A 486 32.60 -9.19 -0.29
N ASN A 487 32.16 -10.04 -1.21
CA ASN A 487 32.93 -10.52 -2.36
C ASN A 487 32.61 -9.68 -3.58
N GLY A 488 33.11 -8.45 -3.60
CA GLY A 488 32.89 -7.51 -4.70
C GLY A 488 33.88 -6.36 -4.67
N SER A 489 33.54 -5.28 -5.36
CA SER A 489 34.42 -4.13 -5.50
C SER A 489 33.75 -2.83 -5.09
N ILE A 490 34.58 -1.87 -4.69
CA ILE A 490 34.19 -0.46 -4.54
C ILE A 490 34.70 0.32 -5.75
N MET A 491 33.79 0.98 -6.45
CA MET A 491 34.09 1.78 -7.66
C MET A 491 34.26 3.28 -7.37
N ASN A 492 34.07 3.72 -6.13
CA ASN A 492 34.04 5.13 -5.75
C ASN A 492 34.70 5.39 -4.38
N SER A 493 34.85 6.64 -3.97
CA SER A 493 35.57 6.99 -2.75
C SER A 493 34.85 6.53 -1.48
N VAL A 494 35.65 6.11 -0.49
CA VAL A 494 35.25 5.85 0.90
C VAL A 494 35.88 6.91 1.80
N ALA A 495 35.09 7.88 2.25
CA ALA A 495 35.52 8.93 3.16
C ALA A 495 35.31 8.49 4.62
N LEU A 496 36.39 8.44 5.40
CA LEU A 496 36.36 7.91 6.76
C LEU A 496 35.96 8.93 7.82
N ASN A 497 36.28 10.22 7.65
CA ASN A 497 35.95 11.30 8.59
C ASN A 497 36.22 10.98 10.07
N ASN A 498 37.39 10.40 10.34
CA ASN A 498 37.89 9.87 11.62
C ASN A 498 37.26 8.56 12.09
N GLY A 499 36.28 8.02 11.35
CA GLY A 499 35.67 6.73 11.62
C GLY A 499 36.54 5.54 11.24
N THR A 500 35.97 4.34 11.37
CA THR A 500 36.67 3.07 11.17
C THR A 500 36.03 2.21 10.07
N LEU A 501 36.82 1.81 9.08
CA LEU A 501 36.49 0.77 8.11
C LEU A 501 37.18 -0.54 8.51
N THR A 502 36.43 -1.62 8.67
CA THR A 502 36.97 -2.95 9.00
C THR A 502 36.75 -3.91 7.84
N LEU A 503 37.78 -4.63 7.42
CA LEU A 503 37.70 -5.66 6.40
C LEU A 503 37.51 -7.03 7.07
N ALA A 504 36.38 -7.67 6.81
CA ALA A 504 36.13 -9.08 7.10
C ALA A 504 36.41 -9.97 5.89
N HIS A 505 36.36 -9.39 4.69
CA HIS A 505 36.78 -9.99 3.43
C HIS A 505 37.72 -9.07 2.67
N ASP A 506 38.40 -9.67 1.71
CA ASP A 506 39.23 -9.01 0.72
C ASP A 506 38.44 -7.89 0.00
N MET A 507 39.08 -6.73 -0.20
CA MET A 507 38.45 -5.55 -0.81
C MET A 507 39.20 -5.10 -2.04
N ASP A 508 38.48 -5.00 -3.15
CA ASP A 508 38.97 -4.41 -4.39
C ASP A 508 38.51 -2.97 -4.54
N LEU A 509 39.47 -2.04 -4.68
CA LEU A 509 39.22 -0.66 -5.10
C LEU A 509 39.51 -0.55 -6.60
N ILE A 510 38.47 -0.34 -7.40
CA ILE A 510 38.53 -0.23 -8.87
C ILE A 510 38.01 1.13 -9.33
N ASP A 511 38.20 1.50 -10.59
CA ASP A 511 37.67 2.73 -11.19
C ASP A 511 37.98 4.03 -10.43
N ALA A 512 37.07 4.60 -9.65
CA ALA A 512 37.34 5.76 -8.78
C ALA A 512 37.48 5.39 -7.29
N GLY A 513 37.53 4.08 -7.00
CA GLY A 513 37.70 3.47 -5.70
C GLY A 513 38.95 3.98 -5.00
N SER A 514 38.76 4.60 -3.85
CA SER A 514 39.83 5.14 -3.01
C SER A 514 39.36 5.23 -1.56
N ILE A 515 40.29 5.22 -0.60
CA ILE A 515 39.99 5.51 0.81
C ILE A 515 40.58 6.87 1.14
N THR A 516 39.74 7.76 1.66
CA THR A 516 40.12 9.12 2.06
C THR A 516 39.94 9.29 3.57
N GLY A 517 41.01 9.73 4.24
CA GLY A 517 41.02 9.98 5.67
C GLY A 517 40.53 11.40 6.05
N PRO A 518 40.75 11.82 7.30
CA PRO A 518 41.38 11.05 8.37
C PRO A 518 40.55 9.82 8.78
N GLY A 519 41.16 8.78 9.35
CA GLY A 519 40.43 7.63 9.90
C GLY A 519 41.26 6.35 9.96
N THR A 520 40.60 5.27 10.38
CA THR A 520 41.22 3.95 10.57
C THR A 520 40.71 2.95 9.54
N VAL A 521 41.62 2.21 8.92
CA VAL A 521 41.33 1.02 8.13
C VAL A 521 41.92 -0.19 8.83
N ASN A 522 41.05 -1.05 9.34
CA ASN A 522 41.42 -2.31 9.96
C ASN A 522 41.32 -3.43 8.92
N LEU A 523 42.48 -3.89 8.44
CA LEU A 523 42.61 -4.96 7.47
C LEU A 523 42.33 -6.34 8.08
N GLY A 524 42.44 -6.51 9.40
CA GLY A 524 42.37 -7.82 10.03
C GLY A 524 43.39 -8.78 9.43
N THR A 525 42.91 -9.85 8.81
CA THR A 525 43.70 -10.80 7.99
C THR A 525 43.45 -10.67 6.49
N SER A 526 42.61 -9.72 6.09
CA SER A 526 42.19 -9.48 4.71
C SER A 526 43.17 -8.57 3.97
N ASN A 527 43.01 -8.54 2.66
CA ASN A 527 43.82 -7.77 1.76
C ASN A 527 42.99 -6.67 1.10
N LEU A 528 43.66 -5.56 0.81
CA LEU A 528 43.12 -4.44 0.06
C LEU A 528 43.89 -4.31 -1.25
N TRP A 529 43.20 -4.19 -2.38
CA TRP A 529 43.83 -3.94 -3.68
C TRP A 529 43.46 -2.57 -4.22
N TYR A 530 44.48 -1.74 -4.43
CA TYR A 530 44.38 -0.54 -5.26
C TYR A 530 44.66 -0.91 -6.72
N LYS A 531 43.59 -1.07 -7.52
CA LYS A 531 43.70 -1.48 -8.93
C LYS A 531 43.86 -0.30 -9.91
N LYS A 532 44.03 0.92 -9.40
CA LYS A 532 44.26 2.13 -10.19
C LYS A 532 45.14 3.11 -9.43
N MET A 533 45.89 3.91 -10.19
CA MET A 533 46.79 4.96 -9.70
C MET A 533 46.11 5.77 -8.61
N LEU A 534 46.71 5.74 -7.42
CA LEU A 534 46.32 6.58 -6.30
C LEU A 534 47.24 7.81 -6.30
N SER A 535 46.66 9.00 -6.45
CA SER A 535 47.42 10.25 -6.53
C SER A 535 47.02 11.23 -5.43
N GLY A 536 47.98 11.56 -4.55
CA GLY A 536 47.87 12.71 -3.66
C GLY A 536 46.85 12.58 -2.53
N THR A 537 46.83 11.45 -1.81
CA THR A 537 46.03 11.34 -0.58
C THR A 537 46.53 12.35 0.47
N THR A 538 45.75 13.40 0.69
CA THR A 538 46.13 14.57 1.52
C THR A 538 45.77 14.43 3.00
N THR A 539 45.07 13.35 3.38
CA THR A 539 44.59 13.14 4.74
C THR A 539 45.17 11.88 5.36
N PRO A 540 45.55 11.92 6.66
CA PRO A 540 46.28 10.83 7.29
C PRO A 540 45.43 9.58 7.45
N LEU A 541 46.03 8.40 7.34
CA LEU A 541 45.34 7.11 7.56
C LEU A 541 46.06 6.29 8.63
N GLN A 542 45.27 5.64 9.48
CA GLN A 542 45.72 4.63 10.42
C GLN A 542 45.41 3.25 9.83
N TRP A 543 46.42 2.43 9.63
CA TRP A 543 46.31 1.06 9.13
C TRP A 543 46.52 0.09 10.26
N GLN A 544 45.51 -0.70 10.58
CA GLN A 544 45.59 -1.79 11.55
C GLN A 544 45.59 -3.12 10.81
N GLY A 545 46.52 -4.01 11.14
CA GLY A 545 46.59 -5.31 10.48
C GLY A 545 47.25 -6.38 11.32
N SER A 546 47.05 -7.62 10.89
CA SER A 546 47.67 -8.80 11.49
C SER A 546 48.56 -9.53 10.47
N MET A 547 49.21 -10.61 10.91
CA MET A 547 50.03 -11.43 10.02
C MET A 547 49.23 -11.82 8.77
N ASN A 548 49.78 -11.50 7.58
CA ASN A 548 49.18 -11.70 6.25
C ASN A 548 48.19 -10.62 5.76
N SER A 549 48.03 -9.50 6.46
CA SER A 549 47.32 -8.35 5.88
C SER A 549 48.18 -7.62 4.84
N HIS A 550 47.62 -7.37 3.66
CA HIS A 550 48.33 -6.71 2.56
C HIS A 550 47.55 -5.51 2.01
N ILE A 551 48.28 -4.42 1.76
CA ILE A 551 47.88 -3.34 0.87
C ILE A 551 48.61 -3.60 -0.45
N ASN A 552 47.89 -4.05 -1.47
CA ASN A 552 48.43 -4.34 -2.79
C ASN A 552 48.26 -3.14 -3.71
N LEU A 553 49.38 -2.61 -4.20
CA LEU A 553 49.41 -1.49 -5.14
C LEU A 553 49.60 -2.05 -6.54
N CYS A 554 48.54 -2.21 -7.32
CA CYS A 554 48.63 -2.76 -8.68
C CYS A 554 49.06 -1.71 -9.73
N CYS A 555 49.58 -0.58 -9.28
CA CYS A 555 49.89 0.61 -10.08
C CYS A 555 50.76 1.59 -9.28
N ASN A 556 51.39 2.53 -9.98
CA ASN A 556 52.13 3.60 -9.33
C ASN A 556 51.21 4.39 -8.40
N THR A 557 51.70 4.68 -7.20
CA THR A 557 50.95 5.32 -6.14
C THR A 557 51.76 6.48 -5.57
N SER A 558 51.11 7.59 -5.24
CA SER A 558 51.74 8.71 -4.54
C SER A 558 50.95 9.10 -3.29
N LEU A 559 51.68 9.32 -2.21
CA LEU A 559 51.17 9.72 -0.90
C LEU A 559 51.49 11.20 -0.67
N ALA A 560 50.55 11.95 -0.08
CA ALA A 560 50.74 13.36 0.30
C ALA A 560 50.51 13.62 1.80
N SER A 561 50.33 12.58 2.61
CA SER A 561 50.05 12.67 4.04
C SER A 561 50.64 11.48 4.81
N THR A 562 50.49 11.44 6.13
CA THR A 562 51.06 10.37 6.95
C THR A 562 50.17 9.13 6.97
N TRP A 563 50.74 7.97 6.65
CA TRP A 563 50.18 6.66 6.95
C TRP A 563 50.86 6.08 8.19
N THR A 564 50.08 5.72 9.20
CA THR A 564 50.57 5.10 10.44
C THR A 564 50.14 3.64 10.48
N PHE A 565 51.03 2.74 10.88
CA PHE A 565 50.81 1.29 10.87
C PHE A 565 50.85 0.72 12.28
N GLN A 566 49.80 -0.02 12.63
CA GLN A 566 49.62 -0.76 13.87
C GLN A 566 49.49 -2.26 13.57
N GLY A 567 50.20 -3.09 14.34
CA GLY A 567 50.30 -4.53 14.09
C GLY A 567 51.26 -4.86 12.95
N THR A 568 51.02 -5.98 12.24
CA THR A 568 51.87 -6.35 11.08
C THR A 568 51.12 -6.05 9.80
N VAL A 569 51.62 -5.14 8.98
CA VAL A 569 51.03 -4.77 7.67
C VAL A 569 52.07 -4.88 6.58
N THR A 570 51.70 -5.46 5.44
CA THR A 570 52.54 -5.49 4.24
C THR A 570 52.01 -4.50 3.20
N ILE A 571 52.84 -3.58 2.72
CA ILE A 571 52.61 -2.90 1.45
C ILE A 571 53.33 -3.71 0.38
N ASN A 572 52.55 -4.28 -0.54
CA ASN A 572 53.05 -5.00 -1.69
C ASN A 572 52.94 -4.11 -2.93
N GLY A 573 54.08 -3.63 -3.42
CA GLY A 573 54.15 -2.75 -4.58
C GLY A 573 53.87 -3.46 -5.90
N GLN A 574 53.97 -4.79 -5.97
CA GLN A 574 53.84 -5.57 -7.21
C GLN A 574 54.73 -5.03 -8.35
N GLY A 575 55.93 -4.56 -8.01
CA GLY A 575 56.90 -3.95 -8.91
C GLY A 575 56.65 -2.46 -9.24
N ASN A 576 55.61 -1.85 -8.67
CA ASN A 576 55.24 -0.46 -8.94
C ASN A 576 55.99 0.55 -8.05
N GLU A 577 55.94 1.82 -8.46
CA GLU A 577 56.47 2.94 -7.69
C GLU A 577 55.50 3.39 -6.59
N PHE A 578 56.03 3.70 -5.41
CA PHE A 578 55.34 4.36 -4.32
C PHE A 578 56.07 5.65 -3.91
N ALA A 579 55.56 6.78 -4.38
CA ALA A 579 56.20 8.09 -4.20
C ALA A 579 55.70 8.81 -2.94
N LEU A 580 56.63 9.33 -2.13
CA LEU A 580 56.34 10.15 -0.96
C LEU A 580 56.48 11.64 -1.32
N SER A 581 55.39 12.42 -1.23
CA SER A 581 55.42 13.88 -1.40
C SER A 581 56.06 14.59 -0.19
N SER A 582 56.13 15.93 -0.21
CA SER A 582 56.78 16.74 0.84
C SER A 582 56.36 16.41 2.26
N ASP A 583 55.06 16.19 2.48
CA ASP A 583 54.45 15.99 3.81
C ASP A 583 54.03 14.53 4.05
N ALA A 584 54.38 13.63 3.13
CA ALA A 584 54.07 12.22 3.23
C ALA A 584 55.02 11.52 4.19
N ALA A 585 54.49 10.62 5.01
CA ALA A 585 55.30 9.77 5.87
C ALA A 585 54.70 8.38 6.08
N LEU A 586 55.55 7.38 6.25
CA LEU A 586 55.21 6.04 6.71
C LEU A 586 55.71 5.89 8.15
N VAL A 587 54.80 5.68 9.08
CA VAL A 587 55.08 5.68 10.51
C VAL A 587 54.67 4.34 11.11
N VAL A 588 55.55 3.67 11.84
CA VAL A 588 55.27 2.37 12.48
C VAL A 588 55.13 2.56 13.98
N ASP A 589 54.00 2.14 14.54
CA ASP A 589 53.64 2.32 15.95
C ASP A 589 54.26 1.26 16.87
N GLU A 590 54.02 1.37 18.19
CA GLU A 590 54.55 0.45 19.22
C GLU A 590 54.29 -1.02 18.88
N GLY A 591 55.29 -1.88 19.06
CA GLY A 591 55.22 -3.32 18.82
C GLY A 591 54.85 -3.74 17.39
N SER A 592 54.86 -2.80 16.44
CA SER A 592 54.31 -3.00 15.10
C SER A 592 55.41 -3.27 14.07
N ARG A 593 55.02 -3.84 12.94
CA ARG A 593 55.93 -4.16 11.82
C ARG A 593 55.33 -3.79 10.48
N LEU A 594 56.02 -2.92 9.75
CA LEU A 594 55.72 -2.62 8.35
C LEU A 594 56.61 -3.49 7.45
N VAL A 595 56.03 -4.18 6.47
CA VAL A 595 56.76 -4.89 5.42
C VAL A 595 56.57 -4.14 4.10
N LEU A 596 57.66 -3.71 3.49
CA LEU A 596 57.70 -3.08 2.18
C LEU A 596 58.20 -4.14 1.20
N LYS A 597 57.31 -4.64 0.33
CA LYS A 597 57.58 -5.80 -0.52
C LYS A 597 57.42 -5.45 -2.00
N ASP A 598 58.37 -5.91 -2.84
CA ASP A 598 58.29 -5.81 -4.30
C ASP A 598 57.89 -4.39 -4.76
N ILE A 599 58.67 -3.40 -4.32
CA ILE A 599 58.28 -1.99 -4.38
C ILE A 599 59.48 -1.07 -4.60
N THR A 600 59.29 -0.04 -5.43
CA THR A 600 60.25 1.07 -5.54
C THR A 600 59.70 2.29 -4.83
N ILE A 601 60.40 2.83 -3.85
CA ILE A 601 59.96 3.98 -3.05
C ILE A 601 60.84 5.19 -3.38
N THR A 602 60.20 6.29 -3.79
CA THR A 602 60.82 7.59 -4.11
C THR A 602 60.38 8.66 -3.12
N GLY A 603 61.06 9.82 -3.11
CA GLY A 603 60.74 10.90 -2.16
C GLY A 603 61.28 10.67 -0.76
N ILE A 604 62.20 9.72 -0.55
CA ILE A 604 62.75 9.41 0.78
C ILE A 604 63.73 10.51 1.21
N LYS A 605 63.45 11.13 2.35
CA LYS A 605 64.26 12.20 2.96
C LYS A 605 63.92 12.37 4.43
N GLU A 606 64.77 13.06 5.17
CA GLU A 606 64.58 13.37 6.59
C GLU A 606 64.28 12.09 7.40
N ASN A 607 63.07 11.96 7.95
CA ASN A 607 62.61 10.79 8.68
C ASN A 607 61.21 10.35 8.23
N ASN A 608 60.91 10.51 6.93
CA ASN A 608 59.58 10.22 6.39
C ASN A 608 59.24 8.73 6.30
N ILE A 609 60.17 7.84 6.60
CA ILE A 609 59.90 6.43 6.91
C ILE A 609 60.51 6.16 8.29
N ARG A 610 59.71 5.85 9.31
CA ARG A 610 60.23 5.75 10.69
C ARG A 610 59.39 4.86 11.61
N CYS A 611 60.03 4.38 12.67
CA CYS A 611 59.36 3.81 13.84
C CYS A 611 59.14 4.89 14.91
N LEU A 612 58.06 4.78 15.67
CA LEU A 612 57.80 5.63 16.85
C LEU A 612 58.44 5.07 18.12
N TYR A 613 58.60 3.75 18.19
CA TYR A 613 59.11 3.04 19.36
C TYR A 613 60.18 2.03 18.98
N ASP A 614 60.98 1.70 19.98
CA ASP A 614 62.15 0.83 19.90
C ASP A 614 61.84 -0.62 19.50
N ASP A 615 60.66 -1.10 19.87
CA ASP A 615 60.18 -2.46 19.59
C ASP A 615 59.49 -2.59 18.21
N ALA A 616 59.34 -1.47 17.49
CA ALA A 616 58.79 -1.44 16.15
C ALA A 616 59.87 -1.72 15.08
N SER A 617 59.45 -2.28 13.94
CA SER A 617 60.37 -2.67 12.87
C SER A 617 59.86 -2.41 11.46
N ILE A 618 60.79 -2.18 10.54
CA ILE A 618 60.51 -2.07 9.11
C ILE A 618 61.29 -3.16 8.38
N LYS A 619 60.57 -4.03 7.66
CA LYS A 619 61.15 -5.06 6.81
C LYS A 619 61.08 -4.63 5.35
N MET A 620 62.19 -4.67 4.65
CA MET A 620 62.31 -4.48 3.21
C MET A 620 62.52 -5.84 2.57
N GLU A 621 61.67 -6.20 1.61
CA GLU A 621 61.70 -7.48 0.91
C GLU A 621 61.60 -7.24 -0.59
N ASP A 622 62.72 -7.37 -1.30
CA ASP A 622 62.77 -7.02 -2.73
C ASP A 622 62.32 -5.57 -3.00
N ALA A 623 62.94 -4.62 -2.28
CA ALA A 623 62.55 -3.21 -2.31
C ALA A 623 63.70 -2.31 -2.76
N ALA A 624 63.37 -1.26 -3.52
CA ALA A 624 64.31 -0.22 -3.93
C ALA A 624 63.95 1.12 -3.25
N LEU A 625 64.89 1.71 -2.53
CA LEU A 625 64.76 3.00 -1.86
C LEU A 625 65.60 4.03 -2.60
N ILE A 626 64.95 5.10 -3.07
CA ILE A 626 65.59 6.21 -3.80
C ILE A 626 65.56 7.45 -2.90
N LEU A 627 66.75 7.91 -2.50
CA LEU A 627 66.92 9.04 -1.60
C LEU A 627 66.86 10.38 -2.36
N ASP A 628 65.82 11.17 -2.08
CA ASP A 628 65.61 12.52 -2.62
C ASP A 628 66.17 13.62 -1.70
N GLY A 629 66.58 13.26 -0.49
CA GLY A 629 67.33 14.10 0.44
C GLY A 629 68.08 13.24 1.47
N ASP A 630 68.86 13.88 2.34
CA ASP A 630 69.51 13.17 3.46
C ASP A 630 68.45 12.53 4.34
N TYR A 631 68.61 11.24 4.65
CA TYR A 631 67.66 10.45 5.43
C TYR A 631 68.33 9.91 6.70
N THR A 632 67.61 9.94 7.83
CA THR A 632 68.08 9.45 9.13
C THR A 632 67.04 8.52 9.76
N PHE A 633 67.48 7.31 10.12
CA PHE A 633 66.68 6.34 10.87
C PHE A 633 67.18 6.26 12.33
N THR A 634 66.35 6.69 13.28
CA THR A 634 66.76 6.91 14.68
C THR A 634 66.15 5.94 15.70
N THR A 635 65.06 5.23 15.37
CA THR A 635 64.27 4.45 16.34
C THR A 635 63.84 3.13 15.70
N GLY A 636 63.77 2.04 16.47
CA GLY A 636 63.36 0.72 15.99
C GLY A 636 64.45 0.00 15.17
N SER A 637 64.07 -1.05 14.43
CA SER A 637 65.03 -1.87 13.65
C SER A 637 64.63 -2.03 12.18
N LEU A 638 65.63 -2.20 11.30
CA LEU A 638 65.44 -2.55 9.89
C LEU A 638 65.76 -4.02 9.64
N LEU A 639 64.95 -4.67 8.81
CA LEU A 639 65.19 -6.03 8.34
C LEU A 639 65.27 -6.04 6.82
N PHE A 640 66.38 -6.52 6.27
CA PHE A 640 66.59 -6.61 4.82
C PHE A 640 66.46 -8.07 4.39
N HIS A 641 65.58 -8.34 3.43
CA HIS A 641 65.34 -9.67 2.89
C HIS A 641 65.29 -9.59 1.35
N LEU A 642 65.78 -10.65 0.69
CA LEU A 642 65.99 -10.68 -0.76
C LEU A 642 66.85 -9.48 -1.23
N ASP A 643 66.66 -9.04 -2.47
CA ASP A 643 67.46 -7.97 -3.06
C ASP A 643 66.87 -6.60 -2.67
N THR A 644 67.44 -5.96 -1.65
CA THR A 644 67.08 -4.59 -1.27
C THR A 644 68.18 -3.62 -1.70
N CYS A 645 67.81 -2.52 -2.35
CA CYS A 645 68.74 -1.50 -2.82
C CYS A 645 68.43 -0.14 -2.17
N ILE A 646 69.44 0.56 -1.67
CA ILE A 646 69.36 1.96 -1.28
C ILE A 646 70.25 2.74 -2.24
N SER A 647 69.68 3.74 -2.91
CA SER A 647 70.35 4.48 -3.99
C SER A 647 70.03 5.98 -3.93
N GLY A 648 70.83 6.78 -4.62
CA GLY A 648 70.73 8.24 -4.64
C GLY A 648 72.08 8.92 -4.40
N THR A 649 72.10 10.25 -4.40
CA THR A 649 73.31 11.06 -4.12
C THR A 649 73.38 11.56 -2.68
N ASN A 650 72.36 11.27 -1.86
CA ASN A 650 72.20 11.77 -0.50
C ASN A 650 72.66 10.74 0.55
N SER A 651 72.80 11.20 1.80
CA SER A 651 73.29 10.36 2.90
C SER A 651 72.17 9.52 3.51
N PHE A 652 72.45 8.25 3.78
CA PHE A 652 71.64 7.40 4.65
C PHE A 652 72.35 7.29 6.01
N THR A 653 71.77 7.89 7.05
CA THR A 653 72.29 7.84 8.42
C THR A 653 71.49 6.84 9.25
N TYR A 654 72.16 5.87 9.83
CA TYR A 654 71.58 4.94 10.79
C TYR A 654 72.03 5.30 12.20
N ASP A 655 71.12 5.79 13.03
CA ASP A 655 71.38 6.27 14.41
C ASP A 655 70.52 5.53 15.46
N SER A 656 69.80 4.49 15.04
CA SER A 656 69.06 3.66 15.98
C SER A 656 69.99 2.85 16.90
N ALA A 657 69.63 2.77 18.18
CA ALA A 657 70.31 1.94 19.18
C ALA A 657 70.07 0.43 18.98
N TYR A 658 69.14 0.04 18.11
CA TYR A 658 68.76 -1.35 17.88
C TYR A 658 69.48 -1.93 16.67
N THR A 659 69.71 -3.24 16.69
CA THR A 659 70.42 -3.94 15.61
C THR A 659 69.49 -4.19 14.42
N SER A 660 69.91 -3.74 13.24
CA SER A 660 69.29 -4.13 11.98
C SER A 660 69.87 -5.43 11.44
N THR A 661 69.07 -6.21 10.72
CA THR A 661 69.42 -7.57 10.28
C THR A 661 69.34 -7.72 8.77
N ILE A 662 70.36 -8.32 8.16
CA ILE A 662 70.31 -8.80 6.78
C ILE A 662 70.02 -10.30 6.82
N CYS A 663 68.83 -10.69 6.35
CA CYS A 663 68.38 -12.07 6.37
C CYS A 663 69.07 -12.90 5.27
N LYS A 664 69.29 -14.18 5.56
CA LYS A 664 69.75 -15.14 4.55
C LYS A 664 68.64 -15.34 3.50
N LYS A 665 69.02 -15.35 2.21
CA LYS A 665 68.13 -15.68 1.09
C LYS A 665 67.49 -17.06 1.25
#